data_AF-A0A934GZ08-F1
#
_entry.id   AF-A0A934GZ08-F1
#
_cell.length_a   1.000
_cell.length_b   1.000
_cell.length_c   1.000
_cell.angle_alpha   90.00
_cell.angle_beta   90.00
_cell.angle_gamma   90.00
#
_symmetry.space_group_name_H-M   'P 1'
#
loop_
_entity.id
_entity.type
_entity.pdbx_description
1 polymer ?
#
loop_
_entity_poly.entity_id
_entity_poly.type
_entity_poly.pdbx_seq_one_letter_code
_entity_poly.pdbx_strand_id
1 'polypeptide(L)'
;MAKWKTSPETLFHVLIRIPEGFISRSILASRFRIDNRASKQVAQIAQAGRIGQVGDLYFDPARVSAEQVNLLKAWCRPQLPRMRDANTYIDRPIVDLLAARQAKLAEVEKQIVDALPPAGYAELASFTTGVDEAALQGLLTREILMQADGLIYDPLRLGPLTMQEVLLRRNLAPMFEQIVGYLKTCKGEVARFDVLCEHFEQSIVDRLVGQGQLLRFSLQWRKKGQLMSWVTPVEADIQRARRTASAESRVKDEEWQPLLEDCGKVLRPDAKDGTTNRQKVAARTYILTKAAARLGARPEIVEAAINAGDVFAFEDPQGHIRLPADDVETAYANPQYALHFTGREKVKPREIALVAGLTYAQARYRLQQEKLSTTAPRWEQVCGQWGLPEHLYEFKALLRDKKVEWREERRTAYVEEQSRLEQDRQHRIQAEKQMREELRARLLPIFPTWEHEGRENQRVIVHIGPPNSGKTHDALTALAEAGSGWYLAPLRLLAFEVFDRLNMNGVRCNLLTGEEYIPVDGATFTASTIEMFNAQYSGKCVIIDEAQMLADPDRGWAWTRALMEARAPEIHVIGPKAALNLVKTMAESVSMPVEIVEHQRLAPIKVADYPWSLSKLPKRTILVAFSRSMVLELKTRLETMRRKVSVVYGSLPPEVRRRQADRFAEGKTEICIATDAVGMGLNLPADYVCFFEVDKFDGRERRMLTPSEVQQIGGRAGRFGFSEAGEVGAMDKFGLTTVLRLFNAPVPHLTHARIAPSVEELELLPGTFAERLQEWARLQSIPDHLRSVLKTADMTERVELARMLQPDEVEQLGLKMALKLVNAPTRENTRTYWRRCATAILLDRQMPPPPLPPLEIRDSVDLDLTEESISHADVYLWLSQRPEFRNSGMEEGAVREARGEWSARIDAALLRRIEAARKCANCGKRLPKSHPYGICDDCYFNSRYFNGDENSDRVWIEEAADELEAWDASYFAAKADIPAPFATFNETRCPVCKHEVTTPGLARLAHWQKAHRDQVSLTVSQVAWMLGRNKADIQNIIKFDHRPHGFNGTRYWKLSTVEAFLRSPTPKLPLLTPPEWSEDTAE
;
A
#
# COMPACT_ATOMS: atom_id res chain seq x y z
N MET A 1 -8.82 11.55 0.81
CA MET A 1 -7.65 10.89 0.18
C MET A 1 -7.44 11.43 -1.23
N ALA A 2 -6.20 11.66 -1.65
CA ALA A 2 -5.91 12.07 -3.03
C ALA A 2 -6.13 10.88 -3.99
N LYS A 3 -6.93 11.06 -5.05
CA LYS A 3 -7.14 10.04 -6.09
C LYS A 3 -5.87 9.85 -6.92
N TRP A 4 -5.53 8.61 -7.24
CA TRP A 4 -4.31 8.25 -8.00
C TRP A 4 -4.47 8.50 -9.50
N LYS A 5 -3.40 8.82 -10.23
CA LYS A 5 -3.48 8.96 -11.70
C LYS A 5 -3.70 7.59 -12.34
N THR A 6 -4.67 7.47 -13.25
CA THR A 6 -4.86 6.23 -14.02
C THR A 6 -3.95 6.21 -15.24
N SER A 7 -3.15 5.14 -15.42
CA SER A 7 -2.59 4.78 -16.73
C SER A 7 -3.32 3.56 -17.32
N PRO A 8 -3.17 3.31 -18.63
CA PRO A 8 -3.73 2.10 -19.22
C PRO A 8 -3.15 0.80 -18.69
N GLU A 9 -1.86 0.78 -18.34
CA GLU A 9 -1.20 -0.36 -17.70
C GLU A 9 -1.82 -0.61 -16.32
N THR A 10 -2.01 0.46 -15.53
CA THR A 10 -2.73 0.38 -14.26
C THR A 10 -4.12 -0.22 -14.45
N LEU A 11 -4.87 0.21 -15.48
CA LEU A 11 -6.21 -0.31 -15.75
C LEU A 11 -6.19 -1.80 -16.14
N PHE A 12 -5.27 -2.22 -16.99
CA PHE A 12 -5.09 -3.64 -17.36
C PHE A 12 -4.77 -4.48 -16.12
N HIS A 13 -3.82 -4.04 -15.29
CA HIS A 13 -3.43 -4.75 -14.08
C HIS A 13 -4.55 -4.82 -13.04
N VAL A 14 -5.42 -3.81 -12.99
CA VAL A 14 -6.66 -3.86 -12.20
C VAL A 14 -7.61 -4.93 -12.76
N LEU A 15 -7.90 -4.91 -14.07
CA LEU A 15 -8.89 -5.81 -14.70
C LEU A 15 -8.55 -7.30 -14.55
N ILE A 16 -7.29 -7.68 -14.78
CA ILE A 16 -6.86 -9.08 -14.69
C ILE A 16 -6.92 -9.64 -13.25
N ARG A 17 -7.20 -8.80 -12.25
CA ARG A 17 -7.30 -9.16 -10.82
C ARG A 17 -8.74 -9.14 -10.29
N ILE A 18 -9.72 -8.80 -11.13
CA ILE A 18 -11.13 -8.77 -10.75
C ILE A 18 -11.76 -10.12 -11.10
N PRO A 19 -12.38 -10.86 -10.16
CA PRO A 19 -12.99 -12.16 -10.40
C PRO A 19 -13.99 -12.18 -11.57
N GLU A 20 -14.87 -11.18 -11.64
CA GLU A 20 -15.89 -11.04 -12.68
C GLU A 20 -15.31 -10.61 -14.04
N GLY A 21 -14.07 -10.11 -14.06
CA GLY A 21 -13.35 -9.78 -15.30
C GLY A 21 -13.77 -8.47 -15.95
N PHE A 22 -14.65 -7.69 -15.31
CA PHE A 22 -15.02 -6.37 -15.78
C PHE A 22 -15.31 -5.42 -14.62
N ILE A 23 -15.27 -4.12 -14.89
CA ILE A 23 -15.57 -3.07 -13.91
C ILE A 23 -16.11 -1.83 -14.59
N SER A 24 -16.97 -1.08 -13.90
CA SER A 24 -17.49 0.18 -14.40
C SER A 24 -16.51 1.34 -14.20
N ARG A 25 -16.58 2.31 -15.11
CA ARG A 25 -15.79 3.54 -15.02
C ARG A 25 -16.11 4.33 -13.76
N SER A 26 -17.37 4.33 -13.31
CA SER A 26 -17.79 4.99 -12.08
C SER A 26 -17.09 4.43 -10.83
N ILE A 27 -16.95 3.10 -10.72
CA ILE A 27 -16.22 2.45 -9.62
C ILE A 27 -14.72 2.77 -9.71
N LEU A 28 -14.12 2.73 -10.91
CA LEU A 28 -12.72 3.14 -11.11
C LEU A 28 -12.49 4.61 -10.71
N ALA A 29 -13.42 5.50 -11.03
CA ALA A 29 -13.32 6.93 -10.72
C ALA A 29 -13.36 7.24 -9.20
N SER A 30 -13.75 6.28 -8.35
CA SER A 30 -13.75 6.44 -6.89
C SER A 30 -12.34 6.56 -6.32
N ARG A 31 -11.39 5.76 -6.83
CA ARG A 31 -9.98 5.75 -6.39
C ARG A 31 -9.00 6.39 -7.39
N PHE A 32 -9.36 6.44 -8.66
CA PHE A 32 -8.49 6.95 -9.71
C PHE A 32 -9.01 8.27 -10.34
N ARG A 33 -8.09 9.15 -10.73
CA ARG A 33 -8.34 10.33 -11.54
C ARG A 33 -8.41 9.93 -13.01
N ILE A 34 -9.63 9.84 -13.51
CA ILE A 34 -9.91 9.55 -14.92
C ILE A 34 -10.03 10.90 -15.65
N ASP A 35 -8.92 11.36 -16.20
CA ASP A 35 -8.87 12.60 -16.97
C ASP A 35 -9.42 12.35 -18.40
N ASN A 36 -9.96 13.38 -19.07
CA ASN A 36 -10.42 13.25 -20.47
C ASN A 36 -9.32 12.79 -21.46
N ARG A 37 -8.04 12.94 -21.09
CA ARG A 37 -6.88 12.41 -21.82
C ARG A 37 -6.73 10.90 -21.64
N ALA A 38 -6.91 10.40 -20.41
CA ALA A 38 -6.90 8.99 -20.09
C ALA A 38 -8.04 8.25 -20.80
N SER A 39 -9.24 8.84 -20.91
CA SER A 39 -10.35 8.23 -21.68
C SER A 39 -10.04 8.03 -23.17
N LYS A 40 -9.21 8.88 -23.79
CA LYS A 40 -8.76 8.67 -25.18
C LYS A 40 -7.71 7.58 -25.30
N GLN A 41 -6.79 7.48 -24.34
CA GLN A 41 -5.78 6.41 -24.29
C GLN A 41 -6.41 5.04 -24.03
N VAL A 42 -7.39 4.98 -23.13
CA VAL A 42 -8.16 3.75 -22.86
C VAL A 42 -8.93 3.31 -24.11
N ALA A 43 -9.50 4.25 -24.88
CA ALA A 43 -10.14 3.93 -26.17
C ALA A 43 -9.14 3.44 -27.24
N GLN A 44 -7.90 3.95 -27.26
CA GLN A 44 -6.84 3.46 -28.16
C GLN A 44 -6.36 2.05 -27.78
N ILE A 45 -6.28 1.74 -26.49
CA ILE A 45 -5.86 0.41 -26.01
C ILE A 45 -6.97 -0.61 -26.13
N ALA A 46 -8.22 -0.17 -26.08
CA ALA A 46 -9.35 -0.99 -26.48
C ALA A 46 -9.31 -1.40 -27.97
N GLN A 47 -8.78 -0.54 -28.84
CA GLN A 47 -8.53 -0.89 -30.25
C GLN A 47 -7.34 -1.86 -30.42
N ALA A 48 -6.39 -1.89 -29.48
CA ALA A 48 -5.27 -2.83 -29.47
C ALA A 48 -5.63 -4.22 -28.89
N GLY A 49 -6.91 -4.44 -28.51
CA GLY A 49 -7.41 -5.74 -28.06
C GLY A 49 -7.02 -6.17 -26.64
N ARG A 50 -6.32 -5.33 -25.87
CA ARG A 50 -5.87 -5.67 -24.50
C ARG A 50 -6.90 -5.39 -23.41
N ILE A 51 -7.86 -4.51 -23.66
CA ILE A 51 -8.96 -4.17 -22.75
C ILE A 51 -10.22 -4.03 -23.59
N GLY A 52 -11.26 -4.79 -23.29
CA GLY A 52 -12.55 -4.62 -23.94
C GLY A 52 -13.32 -3.45 -23.33
N GLN A 53 -14.17 -2.79 -24.12
CA GLN A 53 -15.10 -1.78 -23.63
C GLN A 53 -16.52 -2.04 -24.14
N VAL A 54 -17.50 -2.10 -23.23
CA VAL A 54 -18.94 -2.09 -23.56
C VAL A 54 -19.61 -0.97 -22.80
N GLY A 55 -19.98 0.11 -23.50
CA GLY A 55 -20.55 1.30 -22.87
C GLY A 55 -19.59 1.91 -21.84
N ASP A 56 -20.00 1.93 -20.57
CA ASP A 56 -19.21 2.45 -19.44
C ASP A 56 -18.42 1.36 -18.68
N LEU A 57 -18.39 0.13 -19.20
CA LEU A 57 -17.70 -1.02 -18.61
C LEU A 57 -16.41 -1.31 -19.36
N TYR A 58 -15.34 -1.56 -18.60
CA TYR A 58 -14.08 -2.09 -19.11
C TYR A 58 -13.96 -3.55 -18.68
N PHE A 59 -13.49 -4.42 -19.58
CA PHE A 59 -13.40 -5.85 -19.33
C PHE A 59 -12.10 -6.45 -19.85
N ASP A 60 -11.72 -7.60 -19.31
CA ASP A 60 -10.63 -8.43 -19.77
C ASP A 60 -11.11 -9.36 -20.90
N PRO A 61 -10.77 -9.07 -22.17
CA PRO A 61 -11.26 -9.84 -23.32
C PRO A 61 -10.69 -11.27 -23.35
N ALA A 62 -9.64 -11.58 -22.57
CA ALA A 62 -9.11 -12.93 -22.44
C ALA A 62 -10.00 -13.84 -21.57
N ARG A 63 -10.89 -13.28 -20.74
CA ARG A 63 -11.75 -14.06 -19.82
C ARG A 63 -13.24 -13.90 -20.05
N VAL A 64 -13.68 -12.74 -20.56
CA VAL A 64 -15.11 -12.44 -20.70
C VAL A 64 -15.37 -11.78 -22.04
N SER A 65 -16.40 -12.23 -22.76
CA SER A 65 -16.82 -11.63 -24.02
C SER A 65 -17.72 -10.39 -23.80
N ALA A 66 -17.83 -9.53 -24.80
CA ALA A 66 -18.74 -8.38 -24.74
C ALA A 66 -20.21 -8.78 -24.52
N GLU A 67 -20.63 -9.93 -25.06
CA GLU A 67 -21.97 -10.49 -24.85
C GLU A 67 -22.17 -10.95 -23.40
N GLN A 68 -21.19 -11.64 -22.82
CA GLN A 68 -21.21 -12.05 -21.42
C GLN A 68 -21.22 -10.84 -20.49
N VAL A 69 -20.41 -9.81 -20.75
CA VAL A 69 -20.47 -8.55 -19.98
C VAL A 69 -21.86 -7.92 -20.05
N ASN A 70 -22.53 -7.96 -21.21
CA ASN A 70 -23.88 -7.45 -21.36
C ASN A 70 -24.94 -8.22 -20.56
N LEU A 71 -24.75 -9.53 -20.36
CA LEU A 71 -25.63 -10.36 -19.52
C LEU A 71 -25.33 -10.15 -18.04
N LEU A 72 -24.06 -10.08 -17.67
CA LEU A 72 -23.60 -10.00 -16.28
C LEU A 72 -23.76 -8.60 -15.67
N LYS A 73 -23.67 -7.53 -16.48
CA LYS A 73 -23.72 -6.13 -15.98
C LYS A 73 -24.99 -5.78 -15.21
N ALA A 74 -26.09 -6.49 -15.44
CA ALA A 74 -27.35 -6.22 -14.76
C ALA A 74 -27.23 -6.46 -13.26
N TRP A 75 -26.47 -7.49 -12.85
CA TRP A 75 -26.45 -8.01 -11.49
C TRP A 75 -25.07 -8.10 -10.85
N CYS A 76 -23.98 -8.17 -11.59
CA CYS A 76 -22.65 -8.19 -10.95
C CYS A 76 -22.30 -6.86 -10.30
N ARG A 77 -21.55 -6.94 -9.19
CA ARG A 77 -21.06 -5.80 -8.41
C ARG A 77 -19.55 -5.94 -8.17
N PRO A 78 -18.73 -5.86 -9.24
CA PRO A 78 -17.28 -6.07 -9.17
C PRO A 78 -16.59 -5.02 -8.27
N GLN A 79 -15.57 -5.47 -7.55
CA GLN A 79 -14.78 -4.63 -6.64
C GLN A 79 -13.39 -4.31 -7.17
N LEU A 80 -12.79 -3.23 -6.67
CA LEU A 80 -11.38 -2.94 -6.91
C LEU A 80 -10.48 -3.91 -6.14
N PRO A 81 -9.39 -4.39 -6.75
CA PRO A 81 -8.41 -5.23 -6.07
C PRO A 81 -7.70 -4.46 -4.96
N ARG A 82 -7.09 -5.19 -4.02
CA ARG A 82 -6.30 -4.62 -2.94
C ARG A 82 -4.96 -4.13 -3.48
N MET A 83 -4.69 -2.84 -3.23
CA MET A 83 -3.54 -2.13 -3.74
C MET A 83 -2.91 -1.28 -2.64
N ARG A 84 -1.57 -1.22 -2.60
CA ARG A 84 -0.82 -0.31 -1.71
C ARG A 84 -0.70 1.09 -2.33
N ASP A 85 -0.50 1.15 -3.64
CA ASP A 85 -0.45 2.38 -4.45
C ASP A 85 -0.96 2.10 -5.87
N ALA A 86 -0.78 3.05 -6.81
CA ALA A 86 -1.29 2.95 -8.18
C ALA A 86 -0.68 1.80 -9.01
N ASN A 87 0.48 1.26 -8.64
CA ASN A 87 1.19 0.21 -9.39
C ASN A 87 1.57 -1.02 -8.53
N THR A 88 1.36 -0.97 -7.22
CA THR A 88 1.66 -2.07 -6.30
C THR A 88 0.38 -2.82 -5.91
N TYR A 89 0.20 -4.02 -6.46
CA TYR A 89 -0.96 -4.88 -6.26
C TYR A 89 -0.64 -6.00 -5.25
N ILE A 90 -1.53 -6.20 -4.28
CA ILE A 90 -1.41 -7.30 -3.31
C ILE A 90 -1.97 -8.59 -3.92
N ASP A 91 -3.08 -8.48 -4.66
CA ASP A 91 -3.75 -9.64 -5.26
C ASP A 91 -3.03 -10.09 -6.54
N ARG A 92 -3.02 -11.41 -6.78
CA ARG A 92 -2.46 -12.02 -8.01
C ARG A 92 -3.46 -11.97 -9.17
N PRO A 93 -3.01 -11.95 -10.43
CA PRO A 93 -3.90 -12.11 -11.58
C PRO A 93 -4.76 -13.37 -11.49
N ILE A 94 -6.02 -13.28 -11.88
CA ILE A 94 -6.98 -14.38 -11.83
C ILE A 94 -6.54 -15.53 -12.75
N VAL A 95 -5.95 -15.23 -13.92
CA VAL A 95 -5.43 -16.25 -14.84
C VAL A 95 -4.35 -17.12 -14.18
N ASP A 96 -3.44 -16.51 -13.41
CA ASP A 96 -2.39 -17.22 -12.69
C ASP A 96 -2.98 -18.10 -11.57
N LEU A 97 -4.00 -17.60 -10.89
CA LEU A 97 -4.72 -18.35 -9.85
C LEU A 97 -5.49 -19.54 -10.44
N LEU A 98 -6.12 -19.37 -11.60
CA LEU A 98 -6.81 -20.42 -12.33
C LEU A 98 -5.84 -21.50 -12.80
N ALA A 99 -4.70 -21.12 -13.39
CA ALA A 99 -3.68 -22.06 -13.83
C ALA A 99 -3.07 -22.86 -12.65
N ALA A 100 -2.76 -22.16 -11.55
CA ALA A 100 -2.26 -22.80 -10.33
C ALA A 100 -3.29 -23.73 -9.68
N ARG A 101 -4.59 -23.42 -9.79
CA ARG A 101 -5.69 -24.29 -9.33
C ARG A 101 -5.81 -25.52 -10.23
N GLN A 102 -5.84 -25.35 -11.55
CA GLN A 102 -5.98 -26.45 -12.51
C GLN A 102 -4.87 -27.49 -12.38
N ALA A 103 -3.65 -27.07 -12.04
CA ALA A 103 -2.52 -27.98 -11.78
C ALA A 103 -2.66 -28.83 -10.51
N LYS A 104 -3.58 -28.47 -9.59
CA LYS A 104 -3.77 -29.12 -8.28
C LYS A 104 -5.05 -29.94 -8.17
N LEU A 105 -5.99 -29.77 -9.09
CA LEU A 105 -7.27 -30.48 -9.08
C LEU A 105 -7.13 -31.88 -9.67
N ALA A 106 -7.71 -32.87 -9.00
CA ALA A 106 -7.88 -34.20 -9.58
C ALA A 106 -8.87 -34.14 -10.76
N GLU A 107 -8.82 -35.13 -11.66
CA GLU A 107 -9.64 -35.10 -12.89
C GLU A 107 -11.15 -35.03 -12.60
N VAL A 108 -11.62 -35.76 -11.57
CA VAL A 108 -13.00 -35.71 -11.10
C VAL A 108 -13.37 -34.32 -10.58
N GLU A 109 -12.46 -33.64 -9.87
CA GLU A 109 -12.70 -32.31 -9.33
C GLU A 109 -12.74 -31.22 -10.42
N LYS A 110 -11.94 -31.39 -11.48
CA LYS A 110 -11.99 -30.52 -12.66
C LYS A 110 -13.35 -30.59 -13.32
N GLN A 111 -13.93 -31.80 -13.47
CA GLN A 111 -15.26 -31.98 -14.04
C GLN A 111 -16.34 -31.21 -13.23
N ILE A 112 -16.24 -31.17 -11.90
CA ILE A 112 -17.17 -30.41 -11.05
C ILE A 112 -17.02 -28.90 -11.24
N VAL A 113 -15.78 -28.40 -11.27
CA VAL A 113 -15.50 -26.97 -11.46
C VAL A 113 -15.88 -26.51 -12.87
N ASP A 114 -15.67 -27.36 -13.88
CA ASP A 114 -16.01 -27.07 -15.28
C ASP A 114 -17.52 -27.22 -15.55
N ALA A 115 -18.24 -28.01 -14.75
CA ALA A 115 -19.70 -28.11 -14.79
C ALA A 115 -20.42 -26.86 -14.27
N LEU A 116 -19.74 -25.95 -13.57
CA LEU A 116 -20.34 -24.67 -13.18
C LEU A 116 -20.71 -23.86 -14.43
N PRO A 117 -21.93 -23.32 -14.51
CA PRO A 117 -22.35 -22.46 -15.61
C PRO A 117 -21.38 -21.30 -15.84
N PRO A 118 -21.38 -20.68 -17.04
CA PRO A 118 -20.56 -19.51 -17.33
C PRO A 118 -20.74 -18.35 -16.33
N ALA A 119 -21.92 -18.28 -15.69
CA ALA A 119 -22.21 -17.30 -14.64
C ALA A 119 -21.41 -17.52 -13.33
N GLY A 120 -20.81 -18.69 -13.13
CA GLY A 120 -19.92 -18.98 -12.00
C GLY A 120 -20.60 -19.49 -10.72
N TYR A 121 -21.90 -19.76 -10.75
CA TYR A 121 -22.66 -20.34 -9.63
C TYR A 121 -23.79 -21.26 -10.12
N ALA A 122 -24.24 -22.18 -9.27
CA ALA A 122 -25.42 -23.02 -9.49
C ALA A 122 -26.05 -23.47 -8.16
N GLU A 123 -27.27 -24.00 -8.20
CA GLU A 123 -27.95 -24.52 -7.00
C GLU A 123 -27.29 -25.81 -6.52
N LEU A 124 -27.17 -25.99 -5.20
CA LEU A 124 -26.63 -27.22 -4.63
C LEU A 124 -27.39 -28.47 -5.11
N ALA A 125 -28.71 -28.36 -5.27
CA ALA A 125 -29.57 -29.42 -5.78
C ALA A 125 -29.30 -29.78 -7.25
N SER A 126 -28.64 -28.92 -8.03
CA SER A 126 -28.27 -29.23 -9.42
C SER A 126 -27.03 -30.12 -9.52
N PHE A 127 -26.25 -30.25 -8.44
CA PHE A 127 -25.07 -31.12 -8.36
C PHE A 127 -25.38 -32.53 -7.79
N THR A 128 -26.60 -32.81 -7.35
CA THR A 128 -26.94 -34.10 -6.71
C THR A 128 -27.24 -35.23 -7.70
N THR A 129 -27.24 -34.98 -9.02
CA THR A 129 -27.42 -35.99 -10.06
C THR A 129 -26.16 -36.14 -10.89
N GLY A 130 -25.41 -37.23 -10.67
CA GLY A 130 -24.26 -37.63 -11.50
C GLY A 130 -22.89 -37.06 -11.11
N VAL A 131 -22.77 -36.41 -9.94
CA VAL A 131 -21.52 -35.84 -9.44
C VAL A 131 -21.05 -36.59 -8.18
N ASP A 132 -19.75 -36.80 -8.04
CA ASP A 132 -19.15 -37.39 -6.84
C ASP A 132 -19.27 -36.42 -5.66
N GLU A 133 -20.18 -36.72 -4.72
CA GLU A 133 -20.43 -35.91 -3.51
C GLU A 133 -19.18 -35.75 -2.65
N ALA A 134 -18.29 -36.75 -2.60
CA ALA A 134 -17.06 -36.68 -1.82
C ALA A 134 -16.07 -35.69 -2.45
N ALA A 135 -15.98 -35.67 -3.78
CA ALA A 135 -15.17 -34.70 -4.51
C ALA A 135 -15.71 -33.27 -4.38
N LEU A 136 -17.04 -33.08 -4.44
CA LEU A 136 -17.68 -31.78 -4.21
C LEU A 136 -17.43 -31.28 -2.79
N GLN A 137 -17.57 -32.15 -1.79
CA GLN A 137 -17.33 -31.78 -0.39
C GLN A 137 -15.84 -31.51 -0.13
N GLY A 138 -14.94 -32.20 -0.82
CA GLY A 138 -13.51 -31.91 -0.83
C GLY A 138 -13.19 -30.54 -1.44
N LEU A 139 -13.89 -30.13 -2.51
CA LEU A 139 -13.76 -28.79 -3.10
C LEU A 139 -14.25 -27.68 -2.16
N LEU A 140 -15.36 -27.89 -1.46
CA LEU A 140 -15.91 -26.96 -0.48
C LEU A 140 -15.02 -26.85 0.78
N THR A 141 -14.52 -27.97 1.30
CA THR A 141 -13.65 -28.02 2.49
C THR A 141 -12.30 -27.34 2.26
N ARG A 142 -11.76 -27.43 1.03
CA ARG A 142 -10.53 -26.72 0.62
C ARG A 142 -10.79 -25.28 0.15
N GLU A 143 -12.03 -24.80 0.28
CA GLU A 143 -12.47 -23.46 -0.14
C GLU A 143 -12.17 -23.15 -1.62
N ILE A 144 -12.12 -24.20 -2.46
CA ILE A 144 -11.93 -24.05 -3.91
C ILE A 144 -13.24 -23.60 -4.56
N LEU A 145 -14.36 -24.14 -4.09
CA LEU A 145 -15.70 -23.63 -4.30
C LEU A 145 -16.25 -23.16 -2.96
N MET A 146 -17.21 -22.24 -3.00
CA MET A 146 -17.86 -21.71 -1.80
C MET A 146 -19.37 -21.95 -1.87
N GLN A 147 -20.01 -22.04 -0.70
CA GLN A 147 -21.44 -22.25 -0.57
C GLN A 147 -22.09 -21.08 0.18
N ALA A 148 -23.23 -20.58 -0.32
CA ALA A 148 -24.04 -19.57 0.34
C ALA A 148 -25.53 -19.79 0.07
N ASP A 149 -26.34 -19.92 1.13
CA ASP A 149 -27.80 -20.06 1.07
C ASP A 149 -28.30 -21.14 0.07
N GLY A 150 -27.60 -22.27 -0.03
CA GLY A 150 -27.94 -23.34 -0.97
C GLY A 150 -27.47 -23.14 -2.42
N LEU A 151 -26.68 -22.11 -2.70
CA LEU A 151 -25.92 -21.96 -3.95
C LEU A 151 -24.46 -22.36 -3.75
N ILE A 152 -23.84 -22.96 -4.77
CA ILE A 152 -22.39 -23.15 -4.88
C ILE A 152 -21.84 -22.20 -5.93
N TYR A 153 -20.70 -21.58 -5.68
CA TYR A 153 -20.05 -20.68 -6.62
C TYR A 153 -18.52 -20.76 -6.60
N ASP A 154 -17.91 -20.32 -7.70
CA ASP A 154 -16.45 -20.20 -7.84
C ASP A 154 -15.97 -18.81 -7.44
N PRO A 155 -15.19 -18.66 -6.34
CA PRO A 155 -14.69 -17.35 -5.87
C PRO A 155 -13.69 -16.69 -6.83
N LEU A 156 -13.12 -17.44 -7.79
CA LEU A 156 -12.27 -16.87 -8.85
C LEU A 156 -13.07 -16.33 -10.05
N ARG A 157 -14.37 -16.65 -10.13
CA ARG A 157 -15.30 -16.12 -11.15
C ARG A 157 -16.25 -15.05 -10.58
N LEU A 158 -16.62 -15.16 -9.31
CA LEU A 158 -17.54 -14.22 -8.64
C LEU A 158 -16.99 -13.74 -7.30
N GLY A 159 -16.94 -12.41 -7.13
CA GLY A 159 -16.56 -11.79 -5.89
C GLY A 159 -17.68 -11.79 -4.83
N PRO A 160 -17.35 -11.49 -3.56
CA PRO A 160 -18.29 -11.59 -2.45
C PRO A 160 -19.48 -10.61 -2.55
N LEU A 161 -19.28 -9.38 -3.05
CA LEU A 161 -20.41 -8.45 -3.27
C LEU A 161 -21.35 -8.91 -4.39
N THR A 162 -20.80 -9.51 -5.44
CA THR A 162 -21.60 -10.05 -6.52
C THR A 162 -22.47 -11.19 -6.00
N MET A 163 -21.94 -12.07 -5.14
CA MET A 163 -22.78 -13.10 -4.52
C MET A 163 -23.82 -12.55 -3.55
N GLN A 164 -23.52 -11.50 -2.79
CA GLN A 164 -24.54 -10.84 -1.97
C GLN A 164 -25.70 -10.33 -2.84
N GLU A 165 -25.42 -9.74 -4.00
CA GLU A 165 -26.44 -9.26 -4.93
C GLU A 165 -27.25 -10.41 -5.55
N VAL A 166 -26.62 -11.54 -5.87
CA VAL A 166 -27.31 -12.76 -6.36
C VAL A 166 -28.30 -13.29 -5.31
N LEU A 167 -27.88 -13.39 -4.05
CA LEU A 167 -28.75 -13.82 -2.95
C LEU A 167 -29.90 -12.84 -2.70
N LEU A 168 -29.61 -11.54 -2.78
CA LEU A 168 -30.60 -10.49 -2.55
C LEU A 168 -31.68 -10.50 -3.65
N ARG A 169 -31.30 -10.73 -4.91
CA ARG A 169 -32.24 -10.92 -6.03
C ARG A 169 -33.14 -12.12 -5.85
N ARG A 170 -32.58 -13.25 -5.38
CA ARG A 170 -33.37 -14.44 -5.05
C ARG A 170 -34.42 -14.16 -3.98
N ASN A 171 -34.06 -13.40 -2.95
CA ASN A 171 -34.96 -13.04 -1.85
C ASN A 171 -36.06 -12.04 -2.28
N LEU A 172 -35.81 -11.19 -3.28
CA LEU A 172 -36.78 -10.21 -3.79
C LEU A 172 -37.70 -10.75 -4.89
N ALA A 173 -37.41 -11.92 -5.47
CA ALA A 173 -38.20 -12.50 -6.56
C ALA A 173 -39.71 -12.61 -6.26
N PRO A 174 -40.18 -13.01 -5.05
CA PRO A 174 -41.62 -13.10 -4.76
C PRO A 174 -42.33 -11.73 -4.79
N MET A 175 -41.64 -10.67 -4.35
CA MET A 175 -42.18 -9.30 -4.38
C MET A 175 -42.22 -8.73 -5.79
N PHE A 176 -41.22 -9.07 -6.62
CA PHE A 176 -41.22 -8.71 -8.03
C PHE A 176 -42.45 -9.27 -8.77
N GLU A 177 -42.79 -10.55 -8.54
CA GLU A 177 -43.97 -11.17 -9.16
C GLU A 177 -45.28 -10.47 -8.77
N GLN A 178 -45.42 -10.02 -7.52
CA GLN A 178 -46.60 -9.29 -7.05
C GLN A 178 -46.74 -7.91 -7.73
N ILE A 179 -45.64 -7.16 -7.86
CA ILE A 179 -45.65 -5.85 -8.52
C ILE A 179 -45.94 -5.98 -10.02
N VAL A 180 -45.35 -6.98 -10.69
CA VAL A 180 -45.65 -7.28 -12.09
C VAL A 180 -47.11 -7.70 -12.26
N GLY A 181 -47.64 -8.48 -11.32
CA GLY A 181 -49.07 -8.84 -11.26
C GLY A 181 -49.98 -7.61 -11.21
N TYR A 182 -49.68 -6.64 -10.35
CA TYR A 182 -50.41 -5.36 -10.29
C TYR A 182 -50.28 -4.56 -11.58
N LEU A 183 -49.07 -4.39 -12.11
CA LEU A 183 -48.85 -3.64 -13.35
C LEU A 183 -49.62 -4.25 -14.53
N LYS A 184 -49.74 -5.58 -14.61
CA LYS A 184 -50.55 -6.27 -15.62
C LYS A 184 -52.05 -5.95 -15.54
N THR A 185 -52.55 -5.47 -14.41
CA THR A 185 -53.95 -5.00 -14.27
C THR A 185 -54.17 -3.57 -14.81
N CYS A 186 -53.10 -2.77 -14.91
CA CYS A 186 -53.16 -1.38 -15.38
C CYS A 186 -53.26 -1.31 -16.92
N LYS A 187 -54.02 -0.33 -17.45
CA LYS A 187 -54.11 -0.10 -18.90
C LYS A 187 -52.73 0.19 -19.48
N GLY A 188 -52.30 -0.65 -20.43
CA GLY A 188 -50.99 -0.53 -21.07
C GLY A 188 -49.81 -1.00 -20.20
N GLU A 189 -50.09 -1.76 -19.14
CA GLU A 189 -49.10 -2.34 -18.23
C GLU A 189 -48.19 -1.31 -17.55
N VAL A 190 -48.73 -0.10 -17.33
CA VAL A 190 -48.01 1.06 -16.83
C VAL A 190 -48.83 1.77 -15.76
N ALA A 191 -48.17 2.20 -14.69
CA ALA A 191 -48.75 3.03 -13.64
C ALA A 191 -47.88 4.25 -13.38
N ARG A 192 -48.46 5.31 -12.81
CA ARG A 192 -47.65 6.43 -12.30
C ARG A 192 -46.88 5.96 -11.06
N PHE A 193 -45.67 6.48 -10.89
CA PHE A 193 -44.79 6.10 -9.78
C PHE A 193 -45.42 6.40 -8.41
N ASP A 194 -46.07 7.55 -8.27
CA ASP A 194 -46.77 7.93 -7.04
C ASP A 194 -47.92 6.96 -6.71
N VAL A 195 -48.74 6.59 -7.71
CA VAL A 195 -49.82 5.60 -7.55
C VAL A 195 -49.29 4.19 -7.21
N LEU A 196 -48.13 3.82 -7.74
CA LEU A 196 -47.48 2.53 -7.42
C LEU A 196 -46.97 2.50 -5.97
N CYS A 197 -46.46 3.62 -5.46
CA CYS A 197 -45.99 3.75 -4.09
C CYS A 197 -47.11 3.78 -3.04
N GLU A 198 -48.38 3.94 -3.45
CA GLU A 198 -49.54 3.75 -2.57
C GLU A 198 -49.82 2.27 -2.27
N HIS A 199 -49.42 1.36 -3.17
CA HIS A 199 -49.73 -0.07 -3.10
C HIS A 199 -48.53 -0.93 -2.67
N PHE A 200 -47.31 -0.45 -2.90
CA PHE A 200 -46.07 -1.16 -2.57
C PHE A 200 -45.11 -0.21 -1.88
N GLU A 201 -44.33 -0.73 -0.93
CA GLU A 201 -43.34 0.08 -0.22
C GLU A 201 -42.36 0.69 -1.22
N GLN A 202 -42.23 2.02 -1.20
CA GLN A 202 -41.38 2.77 -2.11
C GLN A 202 -39.95 2.23 -2.13
N SER A 203 -39.44 1.79 -0.97
CA SER A 203 -38.09 1.26 -0.84
C SER A 203 -37.86 -0.04 -1.62
N ILE A 204 -38.91 -0.84 -1.84
CA ILE A 204 -38.88 -2.08 -2.64
C ILE A 204 -38.96 -1.72 -4.13
N VAL A 205 -39.87 -0.82 -4.52
CA VAL A 205 -40.03 -0.36 -5.90
C VAL A 205 -38.75 0.30 -6.42
N ASP A 206 -38.17 1.23 -5.64
CA ASP A 206 -36.91 1.90 -6.00
C ASP A 206 -35.74 0.91 -6.09
N ARG A 207 -35.72 -0.13 -5.24
CA ARG A 207 -34.72 -1.22 -5.33
C ARG A 207 -34.88 -2.04 -6.60
N LEU A 208 -36.09 -2.44 -6.98
CA LEU A 208 -36.36 -3.21 -8.21
C LEU A 208 -36.09 -2.40 -9.48
N VAL A 209 -36.33 -1.08 -9.45
CA VAL A 209 -35.92 -0.14 -10.50
C VAL A 209 -34.38 -0.06 -10.56
N GLY A 210 -33.71 0.03 -9.41
CA GLY A 210 -32.24 0.03 -9.32
C GLY A 210 -31.58 -1.28 -9.79
N GLN A 211 -32.29 -2.41 -9.66
CA GLN A 211 -31.85 -3.73 -10.15
C GLN A 211 -32.14 -3.97 -11.64
N GLY A 212 -32.87 -3.05 -12.28
CA GLY A 212 -33.22 -3.13 -13.70
C GLY A 212 -34.30 -4.16 -14.01
N GLN A 213 -35.15 -4.52 -13.04
CA GLN A 213 -36.30 -5.42 -13.22
C GLN A 213 -37.59 -4.66 -13.55
N LEU A 214 -37.69 -3.40 -13.12
CA LEU A 214 -38.75 -2.47 -13.50
C LEU A 214 -38.16 -1.28 -14.25
N LEU A 215 -38.86 -0.79 -15.26
CA LEU A 215 -38.49 0.40 -16.02
C LEU A 215 -39.27 1.60 -15.49
N ARG A 216 -38.55 2.56 -14.92
CA ARG A 216 -39.07 3.89 -14.62
C ARG A 216 -38.75 4.83 -15.78
N PHE A 217 -39.78 5.44 -16.37
CA PHE A 217 -39.60 6.47 -17.40
C PHE A 217 -40.41 7.70 -17.06
N SER A 218 -39.95 8.87 -17.52
CA SER A 218 -40.67 10.11 -17.29
C SER A 218 -41.24 10.64 -18.59
N LEU A 219 -42.46 11.16 -18.52
CA LEU A 219 -43.04 11.94 -19.60
C LEU A 219 -43.14 13.39 -19.15
N GLN A 220 -42.68 14.30 -20.00
CA GLN A 220 -42.91 15.71 -19.79
C GLN A 220 -44.40 15.99 -19.91
N TRP A 221 -44.96 16.51 -18.83
CA TRP A 221 -46.31 16.98 -18.83
C TRP A 221 -46.37 18.27 -19.65
N ARG A 222 -46.96 18.17 -20.85
CA ARG A 222 -46.95 19.25 -21.85
C ARG A 222 -47.59 20.55 -21.37
N LYS A 223 -48.37 20.52 -20.27
CA LYS A 223 -49.07 21.67 -19.72
C LYS A 223 -48.22 22.56 -18.80
N LYS A 224 -47.10 22.05 -18.23
CA LYS A 224 -46.24 22.81 -17.27
C LYS A 224 -44.75 22.46 -17.30
N GLY A 225 -44.29 21.59 -18.19
CA GLY A 225 -42.87 21.15 -18.23
C GLY A 225 -42.44 20.25 -17.07
N GLN A 226 -43.32 19.94 -16.11
CA GLN A 226 -43.05 19.01 -15.01
C GLN A 226 -42.87 17.57 -15.52
N LEU A 227 -41.90 16.86 -14.96
CA LEU A 227 -41.64 15.45 -15.27
C LEU A 227 -42.55 14.56 -14.44
N MET A 228 -43.48 13.85 -15.09
CA MET A 228 -44.28 12.80 -14.44
C MET A 228 -43.58 11.45 -14.60
N SER A 229 -43.34 10.75 -13.49
CA SER A 229 -42.71 9.42 -13.48
C SER A 229 -43.73 8.30 -13.62
N TRP A 230 -43.44 7.35 -14.49
CA TRP A 230 -44.23 6.15 -14.78
C TRP A 230 -43.36 4.91 -14.62
N VAL A 231 -43.96 3.79 -14.24
CA VAL A 231 -43.29 2.50 -14.03
C VAL A 231 -44.00 1.41 -14.84
N THR A 232 -43.23 0.57 -15.51
CA THR A 232 -43.68 -0.58 -16.30
C THR A 232 -42.70 -1.76 -16.10
N PRO A 233 -43.14 -3.02 -16.23
CA PRO A 233 -42.21 -4.16 -16.26
C PRO A 233 -41.26 -4.05 -17.46
N VAL A 234 -40.04 -4.56 -17.32
CA VAL A 234 -39.04 -4.56 -18.42
C VAL A 234 -39.51 -5.37 -19.63
N GLU A 235 -40.27 -6.44 -19.37
CA GLU A 235 -40.80 -7.36 -20.38
C GLU A 235 -42.02 -6.80 -21.13
N ALA A 236 -42.63 -5.73 -20.63
CA ALA A 236 -43.82 -5.13 -21.23
C ALA A 236 -43.46 -4.30 -22.48
N ASP A 237 -44.41 -4.17 -23.41
CA ASP A 237 -44.23 -3.32 -24.59
C ASP A 237 -44.15 -1.84 -24.17
N ILE A 238 -42.92 -1.34 -24.07
CA ILE A 238 -42.62 0.03 -23.70
C ILE A 238 -43.29 1.05 -24.62
N GLN A 239 -43.55 0.71 -25.89
CA GLN A 239 -44.21 1.59 -26.84
C GLN A 239 -45.71 1.67 -26.55
N ARG A 240 -46.33 0.59 -26.09
CA ARG A 240 -47.74 0.58 -25.64
C ARG A 240 -47.91 1.32 -24.33
N ALA A 241 -47.01 1.12 -23.36
CA ALA A 241 -46.96 1.85 -22.10
C ALA A 241 -46.81 3.36 -22.33
N ARG A 242 -45.84 3.76 -23.17
CA ARG A 242 -45.62 5.18 -23.53
C ARG A 242 -46.79 5.79 -24.29
N ARG A 243 -47.46 5.05 -25.18
CA ARG A 243 -48.64 5.54 -25.91
C ARG A 243 -49.80 5.85 -24.96
N THR A 244 -50.03 4.97 -24.00
CA THR A 244 -51.10 5.12 -23.00
C THR A 244 -50.82 6.32 -22.10
N ALA A 245 -49.61 6.41 -21.55
CA ALA A 245 -49.19 7.55 -20.73
C ALA A 245 -49.06 8.89 -21.52
N SER A 246 -48.79 8.83 -22.83
CA SER A 246 -48.75 10.01 -23.70
C SER A 246 -50.15 10.52 -24.10
N ALA A 247 -51.15 9.65 -24.20
CA ALA A 247 -52.52 10.05 -24.54
C ALA A 247 -53.12 10.92 -23.43
N GLU A 248 -52.81 10.61 -22.17
CA GLU A 248 -53.25 11.35 -20.98
C GLU A 248 -52.59 12.75 -20.83
N SER A 249 -51.57 13.06 -21.64
CA SER A 249 -50.73 14.27 -21.53
C SER A 249 -50.72 15.21 -22.75
N ARG A 250 -51.68 15.09 -23.70
CA ARG A 250 -51.74 15.94 -24.92
C ARG A 250 -52.49 17.27 -24.73
N VAL A 251 -51.91 18.36 -25.27
CA VAL A 251 -52.51 19.70 -25.42
C VAL A 251 -53.49 19.70 -26.59
N LYS A 252 -54.65 20.36 -26.45
CA LYS A 252 -55.71 20.43 -27.47
C LYS A 252 -55.34 21.42 -28.60
N ASP A 253 -55.89 21.22 -29.80
CA ASP A 253 -55.55 22.05 -30.98
C ASP A 253 -56.15 23.47 -30.90
N GLU A 254 -57.24 23.65 -30.15
CA GLU A 254 -57.90 24.96 -29.94
C GLU A 254 -56.96 25.99 -29.28
N GLU A 255 -56.03 25.54 -28.44
CA GLU A 255 -55.08 26.39 -27.71
C GLU A 255 -54.01 27.03 -28.62
N TRP A 256 -53.89 26.60 -29.89
CA TRP A 256 -52.92 27.13 -30.86
C TRP A 256 -53.44 28.28 -31.72
N GLN A 257 -54.75 28.54 -31.69
CA GLN A 257 -55.41 29.54 -32.53
C GLN A 257 -54.85 30.98 -32.35
N PRO A 258 -54.58 31.49 -31.13
CA PRO A 258 -54.14 32.87 -30.94
C PRO A 258 -52.77 33.18 -31.56
N LEU A 259 -51.90 32.18 -31.68
CA LEU A 259 -50.51 32.34 -32.13
C LEU A 259 -50.37 32.46 -33.65
N LEU A 260 -51.44 32.22 -34.41
CA LEU A 260 -51.39 32.29 -35.88
C LEU A 260 -51.17 33.72 -36.39
N GLU A 261 -51.56 34.73 -35.61
CA GLU A 261 -51.34 36.14 -35.95
C GLU A 261 -49.85 36.51 -35.87
N ASP A 262 -49.13 36.00 -34.87
CA ASP A 262 -47.70 36.26 -34.62
C ASP A 262 -46.74 35.48 -35.55
N CYS A 263 -47.24 34.44 -36.25
CA CYS A 263 -46.42 33.58 -37.11
C CYS A 263 -46.08 34.18 -38.49
N GLY A 264 -46.79 35.22 -38.92
CA GLY A 264 -46.72 35.71 -40.30
C GLY A 264 -47.25 34.70 -41.34
N LYS A 265 -46.90 34.91 -42.62
CA LYS A 265 -47.37 34.08 -43.77
C LYS A 265 -46.28 33.23 -44.43
N VAL A 266 -45.02 33.45 -44.10
CA VAL A 266 -43.88 32.75 -44.72
C VAL A 266 -43.77 31.33 -44.17
N LEU A 267 -43.66 30.36 -45.08
CA LEU A 267 -43.43 28.96 -44.73
C LEU A 267 -41.93 28.67 -44.70
N ARG A 268 -41.51 27.80 -43.77
CA ARG A 268 -40.15 27.26 -43.80
C ARG A 268 -39.88 26.53 -45.11
N PRO A 269 -38.61 26.47 -45.57
CA PRO A 269 -38.22 25.61 -46.68
C PRO A 269 -38.70 24.18 -46.43
N ASP A 270 -39.30 23.59 -47.46
CA ASP A 270 -39.86 22.23 -47.46
C ASP A 270 -41.06 21.97 -46.52
N ALA A 271 -41.64 23.01 -45.89
CA ALA A 271 -42.83 22.87 -45.05
C ALA A 271 -44.14 23.10 -45.84
N LYS A 272 -45.12 22.20 -45.65
CA LYS A 272 -46.49 22.38 -46.14
C LYS A 272 -47.36 23.03 -45.07
N ASP A 273 -48.23 23.96 -45.46
CA ASP A 273 -49.18 24.58 -44.53
C ASP A 273 -50.17 23.50 -44.07
N GLY A 274 -50.24 23.29 -42.76
CA GLY A 274 -50.95 22.14 -42.18
C GLY A 274 -52.46 22.35 -42.06
N THR A 275 -53.18 21.26 -41.78
CA THR A 275 -54.65 21.30 -41.59
C THR A 275 -55.05 21.70 -40.17
N THR A 276 -54.21 21.41 -39.18
CA THR A 276 -54.41 21.79 -37.76
C THR A 276 -53.72 23.11 -37.42
N ASN A 277 -54.22 23.83 -36.42
CA ASN A 277 -53.64 25.11 -35.99
C ASN A 277 -52.20 24.95 -35.53
N ARG A 278 -51.92 23.86 -34.80
CA ARG A 278 -50.55 23.48 -34.42
C ARG A 278 -49.61 23.29 -35.61
N GLN A 279 -50.08 22.66 -36.68
CA GLN A 279 -49.24 22.44 -37.86
C GLN A 279 -48.97 23.73 -38.63
N LYS A 280 -49.95 24.64 -38.71
CA LYS A 280 -49.78 25.96 -39.33
C LYS A 280 -48.74 26.80 -38.58
N VAL A 281 -48.84 26.90 -37.25
CA VAL A 281 -47.82 27.56 -36.40
C VAL A 281 -46.45 26.91 -36.61
N ALA A 282 -46.38 25.58 -36.62
CA ALA A 282 -45.12 24.88 -36.82
C ALA A 282 -44.51 25.07 -38.22
N ALA A 283 -45.33 25.19 -39.28
CA ALA A 283 -44.86 25.37 -40.65
C ALA A 283 -44.31 26.78 -40.90
N ARG A 284 -44.78 27.78 -40.13
CA ARG A 284 -44.44 29.20 -40.28
C ARG A 284 -43.42 29.71 -39.26
N THR A 285 -42.93 28.85 -38.37
CA THR A 285 -41.97 29.23 -37.32
C THR A 285 -40.86 28.21 -37.11
N TYR A 286 -39.71 28.69 -36.65
CA TYR A 286 -38.65 27.88 -36.09
C TYR A 286 -38.71 27.88 -34.57
N ILE A 287 -38.53 26.71 -33.95
CA ILE A 287 -38.19 26.66 -32.52
C ILE A 287 -36.74 27.17 -32.38
N LEU A 288 -36.41 27.87 -31.29
CA LEU A 288 -35.10 28.45 -30.99
C LEU A 288 -33.91 27.56 -31.41
N THR A 289 -33.94 26.28 -31.04
CA THR A 289 -32.87 25.32 -31.35
C THR A 289 -32.72 25.06 -32.85
N LYS A 290 -33.84 25.01 -33.59
CA LYS A 290 -33.84 24.83 -35.05
C LYS A 290 -33.43 26.10 -35.78
N ALA A 291 -33.83 27.28 -35.28
CA ALA A 291 -33.37 28.56 -35.80
C ALA A 291 -31.85 28.71 -35.64
N ALA A 292 -31.33 28.42 -34.45
CA ALA A 292 -29.90 28.44 -34.17
C ALA A 292 -29.12 27.44 -35.04
N ALA A 293 -29.64 26.22 -35.22
CA ALA A 293 -29.03 25.21 -36.08
C ALA A 293 -29.01 25.66 -37.56
N ARG A 294 -30.12 26.23 -38.06
CA ARG A 294 -30.23 26.76 -39.42
C ARG A 294 -29.20 27.86 -39.70
N LEU A 295 -28.94 28.71 -38.69
CA LEU A 295 -27.98 29.83 -38.77
C LEU A 295 -26.54 29.46 -38.36
N GLY A 296 -26.29 28.20 -37.97
CA GLY A 296 -24.99 27.75 -37.49
C GLY A 296 -24.58 28.36 -36.13
N ALA A 297 -25.51 28.95 -35.38
CA ALA A 297 -25.27 29.57 -34.08
C ALA A 297 -25.62 28.63 -32.91
N ARG A 298 -25.19 29.02 -31.72
CA ARG A 298 -25.60 28.39 -30.47
C ARG A 298 -26.97 28.93 -30.04
N PRO A 299 -27.90 28.09 -29.51
CA PRO A 299 -29.22 28.54 -29.06
C PRO A 299 -29.15 29.72 -28.09
N GLU A 300 -28.17 29.73 -27.19
CA GLU A 300 -27.97 30.79 -26.19
C GLU A 300 -27.61 32.15 -26.83
N ILE A 301 -27.03 32.15 -28.03
CA ILE A 301 -26.68 33.37 -28.77
C ILE A 301 -27.91 33.95 -29.45
N VAL A 302 -28.75 33.09 -30.03
CA VAL A 302 -30.04 33.49 -30.62
C VAL A 302 -30.99 33.95 -29.50
N GLU A 303 -30.99 33.28 -28.36
CA GLU A 303 -31.74 33.69 -27.17
C GLU A 303 -31.25 35.02 -26.61
N ALA A 304 -29.94 35.26 -26.59
CA ALA A 304 -29.39 36.56 -26.22
C ALA A 304 -29.80 37.68 -27.20
N ALA A 305 -29.97 37.37 -28.49
CA ALA A 305 -30.49 38.32 -29.47
C ALA A 305 -31.98 38.63 -29.25
N ILE A 306 -32.78 37.61 -28.91
CA ILE A 306 -34.20 37.77 -28.53
C ILE A 306 -34.32 38.65 -27.28
N ASN A 307 -33.55 38.35 -26.23
CA ASN A 307 -33.55 39.11 -24.97
C ASN A 307 -33.06 40.55 -25.13
N ALA A 308 -32.22 40.82 -26.13
CA ALA A 308 -31.76 42.16 -26.47
C ALA A 308 -32.78 42.97 -27.29
N GLY A 309 -33.87 42.34 -27.74
CA GLY A 309 -34.88 42.96 -28.60
C GLY A 309 -34.47 43.05 -30.08
N ASP A 310 -33.37 42.40 -30.48
CA ASP A 310 -32.88 42.41 -31.87
C ASP A 310 -33.73 41.51 -32.79
N VAL A 311 -34.47 40.55 -32.21
CA VAL A 311 -35.23 39.53 -32.92
C VAL A 311 -36.55 39.25 -32.19
N PHE A 312 -37.65 39.20 -32.93
CA PHE A 312 -38.97 38.88 -32.38
C PHE A 312 -39.12 37.37 -32.11
N ALA A 313 -39.70 37.03 -30.95
CA ALA A 313 -40.03 35.66 -30.60
C ALA A 313 -41.21 35.61 -29.63
N PHE A 314 -41.90 34.47 -29.60
CA PHE A 314 -43.04 34.22 -28.72
C PHE A 314 -43.05 32.76 -28.22
N GLU A 315 -43.80 32.48 -27.15
CA GLU A 315 -43.87 31.14 -26.54
C GLU A 315 -45.11 30.38 -27.04
N ASP A 316 -44.93 29.11 -27.41
CA ASP A 316 -46.04 28.23 -27.81
C ASP A 316 -46.73 27.53 -26.62
N PRO A 317 -47.92 26.91 -26.76
CA PRO A 317 -48.63 26.26 -25.64
C PRO A 317 -47.91 25.01 -25.11
N GLN A 318 -46.75 24.66 -25.68
CA GLN A 318 -45.85 23.60 -25.22
C GLN A 318 -44.61 24.16 -24.49
N GLY A 319 -44.52 25.48 -24.31
CA GLY A 319 -43.44 26.17 -23.64
C GLY A 319 -42.19 26.39 -24.50
N HIS A 320 -42.30 26.29 -25.84
CA HIS A 320 -41.17 26.55 -26.73
C HIS A 320 -41.16 27.99 -27.22
N ILE A 321 -39.99 28.63 -27.14
CA ILE A 321 -39.72 29.89 -27.82
C ILE A 321 -39.65 29.64 -29.34
N ARG A 322 -40.50 30.34 -30.09
CA ARG A 322 -40.63 30.31 -31.54
C ARG A 322 -40.25 31.63 -32.16
N LEU A 323 -39.55 31.55 -33.28
CA LEU A 323 -39.19 32.66 -34.14
C LEU A 323 -39.93 32.52 -35.46
N PRO A 324 -40.46 33.60 -36.05
CA PRO A 324 -41.04 33.58 -37.39
C PRO A 324 -40.07 33.01 -38.42
N ALA A 325 -40.58 32.22 -39.36
CA ALA A 325 -39.76 31.66 -40.44
C ALA A 325 -39.21 32.76 -41.36
N ASP A 326 -39.94 33.85 -41.51
CA ASP A 326 -39.53 35.02 -42.30
C ASP A 326 -38.19 35.60 -41.80
N ASP A 327 -38.09 35.87 -40.50
CA ASP A 327 -36.88 36.43 -39.91
C ASP A 327 -35.67 35.48 -40.03
N VAL A 328 -35.89 34.18 -39.78
CA VAL A 328 -34.80 33.18 -39.82
C VAL A 328 -34.32 32.91 -41.24
N GLU A 329 -35.21 32.86 -42.23
CA GLU A 329 -34.79 32.65 -43.62
C GLU A 329 -34.20 33.93 -44.23
N THR A 330 -34.66 35.11 -43.83
CA THR A 330 -34.03 36.38 -44.19
C THR A 330 -32.60 36.44 -43.64
N ALA A 331 -32.37 35.97 -42.41
CA ALA A 331 -31.04 35.83 -41.81
C ALA A 331 -30.18 34.75 -42.48
N TYR A 332 -30.80 33.73 -43.05
CA TYR A 332 -30.08 32.72 -43.81
C TYR A 332 -29.62 33.25 -45.18
N ALA A 333 -30.44 34.06 -45.84
CA ALA A 333 -30.17 34.59 -47.18
C ALA A 333 -29.30 35.86 -47.19
N ASN A 334 -29.33 36.67 -46.13
CA ASN A 334 -28.60 37.94 -46.05
C ASN A 334 -27.53 37.91 -44.93
N PRO A 335 -26.22 37.92 -45.25
CA PRO A 335 -25.14 37.91 -44.27
C PRO A 335 -25.19 39.07 -43.27
N GLN A 336 -25.61 40.26 -43.69
CA GLN A 336 -25.70 41.43 -42.81
C GLN A 336 -26.85 41.27 -41.80
N TYR A 337 -27.98 40.73 -42.25
CA TYR A 337 -29.11 40.45 -41.36
C TYR A 337 -28.81 39.26 -40.42
N ALA A 338 -28.00 38.30 -40.87
CA ALA A 338 -27.52 37.17 -40.07
C ALA A 338 -26.74 37.58 -38.81
N LEU A 339 -26.14 38.78 -38.80
CA LEU A 339 -25.39 39.29 -37.65
C LEU A 339 -26.29 39.62 -36.46
N HIS A 340 -27.56 39.99 -36.70
CA HIS A 340 -28.56 40.16 -35.63
C HIS A 340 -28.72 38.87 -34.80
N PHE A 341 -28.55 37.71 -35.44
CA PHE A 341 -28.67 36.39 -34.82
C PHE A 341 -27.35 35.80 -34.35
N THR A 342 -26.26 35.99 -35.10
CA THR A 342 -25.03 35.19 -34.95
C THR A 342 -23.79 36.00 -34.61
N GLY A 343 -23.84 37.33 -34.69
CA GLY A 343 -22.66 38.20 -34.55
C GLY A 343 -21.93 38.05 -33.22
N ARG A 344 -22.67 37.75 -32.15
CA ARG A 344 -22.14 37.56 -30.79
C ARG A 344 -21.48 36.19 -30.56
N GLU A 345 -21.49 35.28 -31.52
CA GLU A 345 -20.83 33.97 -31.41
C GLU A 345 -19.31 34.15 -31.26
N LYS A 346 -18.69 33.41 -30.34
CA LYS A 346 -17.23 33.46 -30.12
C LYS A 346 -16.53 32.32 -30.85
N VAL A 347 -15.45 32.64 -31.58
CA VAL A 347 -14.65 31.64 -32.31
C VAL A 347 -13.25 31.53 -31.68
N LYS A 348 -12.66 30.33 -31.64
CA LYS A 348 -11.32 30.15 -31.05
C LYS A 348 -10.21 30.45 -32.07
N PRO A 349 -9.09 31.08 -31.67
CA PRO A 349 -7.96 31.32 -32.57
C PRO A 349 -7.35 30.06 -33.19
N ARG A 350 -7.40 28.91 -32.50
CA ARG A 350 -6.96 27.61 -33.07
C ARG A 350 -7.88 27.12 -34.19
N GLU A 351 -9.15 27.47 -34.12
CA GLU A 351 -10.14 27.09 -35.12
C GLU A 351 -10.04 28.01 -36.34
N ILE A 352 -9.80 29.30 -36.11
CA ILE A 352 -9.39 30.25 -37.14
C ILE A 352 -8.11 29.76 -37.82
N ALA A 353 -7.09 29.38 -37.05
CA ALA A 353 -5.82 28.88 -37.59
C ALA A 353 -6.02 27.65 -38.49
N LEU A 354 -6.80 26.68 -38.02
CA LEU A 354 -7.04 25.44 -38.75
C LEU A 354 -7.83 25.66 -40.05
N VAL A 355 -8.83 26.55 -40.06
CA VAL A 355 -9.66 26.84 -41.24
C VAL A 355 -8.95 27.78 -42.21
N ALA A 356 -8.25 28.80 -41.72
CA ALA A 356 -7.51 29.75 -42.55
C ALA A 356 -6.14 29.23 -43.04
N GLY A 357 -5.79 27.98 -42.73
CA GLY A 357 -4.50 27.38 -43.10
C GLY A 357 -3.29 28.06 -42.45
N LEU A 358 -3.47 28.66 -41.26
CA LEU A 358 -2.44 29.37 -40.52
C LEU A 358 -1.90 28.52 -39.37
N THR A 359 -0.68 28.81 -38.93
CA THR A 359 -0.23 28.35 -37.62
C THR A 359 -0.99 29.06 -36.49
N TYR A 360 -1.07 28.44 -35.31
CA TYR A 360 -1.71 29.07 -34.15
C TYR A 360 -1.09 30.42 -33.78
N ALA A 361 0.23 30.58 -33.96
CA ALA A 361 0.93 31.84 -33.71
C ALA A 361 0.51 32.93 -34.72
N GLN A 362 0.44 32.60 -36.01
CA GLN A 362 0.01 33.54 -37.06
C GLN A 362 -1.43 34.02 -36.87
N ALA A 363 -2.37 33.13 -36.51
CA ALA A 363 -3.75 33.50 -36.25
C ALA A 363 -3.88 34.46 -35.04
N ARG A 364 -3.09 34.25 -33.98
CA ARG A 364 -3.05 35.18 -32.83
C ARG A 364 -2.45 36.53 -33.17
N TYR A 365 -1.40 36.54 -33.99
CA TYR A 365 -0.76 37.77 -34.44
C TYR A 365 -1.71 38.65 -35.25
N ARG A 366 -2.46 38.05 -36.19
CA ARG A 366 -3.47 38.78 -36.99
C ARG A 366 -4.61 39.35 -36.14
N LEU A 367 -5.11 38.58 -35.17
CA LEU A 367 -6.12 39.07 -34.21
C LEU A 367 -5.60 40.27 -33.38
N GLN A 368 -4.31 40.28 -33.05
CA GLN A 368 -3.69 41.37 -32.30
C GLN A 368 -3.52 42.64 -33.13
N GLN A 369 -3.20 42.52 -34.43
CA GLN A 369 -3.09 43.67 -35.33
C GLN A 369 -4.41 44.42 -35.51
N GLU A 370 -5.52 43.67 -35.64
CA GLU A 370 -6.87 44.24 -35.75
C GLU A 370 -7.46 44.70 -34.39
N LYS A 371 -6.66 44.67 -33.32
CA LYS A 371 -7.09 44.98 -31.93
C LYS A 371 -8.30 44.14 -31.46
N LEU A 372 -8.42 42.92 -31.97
CA LEU A 372 -9.47 41.97 -31.61
C LEU A 372 -9.03 41.06 -30.45
N SER A 373 -9.98 40.36 -29.83
CA SER A 373 -9.66 39.41 -28.76
C SER A 373 -8.78 38.28 -29.28
N THR A 374 -7.62 38.04 -28.65
CA THR A 374 -6.71 36.93 -29.01
C THR A 374 -7.08 35.59 -28.36
N THR A 375 -8.21 35.54 -27.65
CA THR A 375 -8.68 34.34 -26.94
C THR A 375 -10.06 33.89 -27.42
N ALA A 376 -10.95 34.85 -27.71
CA ALA A 376 -12.32 34.58 -28.14
C ALA A 376 -12.91 35.79 -28.90
N PRO A 377 -12.43 36.07 -30.13
CA PRO A 377 -13.04 37.07 -31.01
C PRO A 377 -14.50 36.72 -31.33
N ARG A 378 -15.32 37.74 -31.56
CA ARG A 378 -16.70 37.55 -32.00
C ARG A 378 -16.75 37.31 -33.50
N TRP A 379 -17.74 36.55 -33.97
CA TRP A 379 -17.91 36.21 -35.37
C TRP A 379 -18.08 37.45 -36.23
N GLU A 380 -18.87 38.44 -35.78
CA GLU A 380 -19.05 39.73 -36.45
C GLU A 380 -17.74 40.50 -36.73
N GLN A 381 -16.68 40.19 -35.99
CA GLN A 381 -15.39 40.87 -36.10
C GLN A 381 -14.43 40.18 -37.06
N VAL A 382 -14.67 38.91 -37.40
CA VAL A 382 -13.72 38.06 -38.13
C VAL A 382 -14.31 37.41 -39.39
N CYS A 383 -15.63 37.42 -39.56
CA CYS A 383 -16.29 36.89 -40.75
C CYS A 383 -15.80 37.61 -42.01
N GLY A 384 -15.55 36.86 -43.09
CA GLY A 384 -15.01 37.42 -44.34
C GLY A 384 -13.53 37.83 -44.31
N GLN A 385 -12.84 37.73 -43.16
CA GLN A 385 -11.42 38.08 -43.04
C GLN A 385 -10.49 36.86 -43.15
N TRP A 386 -9.27 37.05 -43.64
CA TRP A 386 -8.21 36.02 -43.67
C TRP A 386 -8.60 34.70 -44.38
N GLY A 387 -9.53 34.76 -45.33
CA GLY A 387 -10.06 33.57 -46.02
C GLY A 387 -11.12 32.81 -45.23
N LEU A 388 -11.65 33.39 -44.15
CA LEU A 388 -12.82 32.87 -43.44
C LEU A 388 -14.10 33.17 -44.24
N PRO A 389 -15.09 32.27 -44.24
CA PRO A 389 -16.36 32.50 -44.91
C PRO A 389 -17.16 33.61 -44.24
N GLU A 390 -18.15 34.17 -44.95
CA GLU A 390 -19.03 35.22 -44.44
C GLU A 390 -20.09 34.67 -43.48
N HIS A 391 -20.52 33.41 -43.70
CA HIS A 391 -21.50 32.74 -42.86
C HIS A 391 -20.86 31.83 -41.80
N LEU A 392 -21.37 31.89 -40.57
CA LEU A 392 -20.89 31.09 -39.45
C LEU A 392 -21.05 29.57 -39.68
N TYR A 393 -22.11 29.16 -40.39
CA TYR A 393 -22.37 27.75 -40.66
C TYR A 393 -21.31 27.14 -41.58
N GLU A 394 -20.83 27.90 -42.57
CA GLU A 394 -19.77 27.48 -43.51
C GLU A 394 -18.43 27.32 -42.78
N PHE A 395 -18.10 28.25 -41.88
CA PHE A 395 -16.90 28.15 -41.04
C PHE A 395 -16.90 26.87 -40.20
N LYS A 396 -18.03 26.55 -39.57
CA LYS A 396 -18.18 25.32 -38.77
C LYS A 396 -18.12 24.06 -39.62
N ALA A 397 -18.55 24.09 -40.89
CA ALA A 397 -18.42 22.98 -41.82
C ALA A 397 -16.94 22.70 -42.15
N LEU A 398 -16.21 23.69 -42.64
CA LEU A 398 -14.78 23.57 -42.97
C LEU A 398 -13.93 23.12 -41.78
N LEU A 399 -14.26 23.61 -40.57
CA LEU A 399 -13.56 23.22 -39.35
C LEU A 399 -13.72 21.73 -39.01
N ARG A 400 -14.85 21.10 -39.37
CA ARG A 400 -15.07 19.68 -39.13
C ARG A 400 -14.15 18.83 -40.01
N ASP A 401 -14.07 19.15 -41.29
CA ASP A 401 -13.30 18.39 -42.27
C ASP A 401 -11.81 18.43 -41.94
N LYS A 402 -11.27 19.63 -41.67
CA LYS A 402 -9.86 19.80 -41.27
C LYS A 402 -9.51 19.14 -39.93
N LYS A 403 -10.47 18.97 -39.02
CA LYS A 403 -10.26 18.25 -37.74
C LYS A 403 -10.16 16.73 -37.93
N VAL A 404 -10.70 16.17 -39.00
CA VAL A 404 -10.62 14.73 -39.31
C VAL A 404 -9.23 14.39 -39.84
N GLU A 405 -8.79 15.12 -40.86
CA GLU A 405 -7.45 15.00 -41.48
C GLU A 405 -6.34 15.04 -40.42
N TRP A 406 -6.35 16.07 -39.57
CA TRP A 406 -5.36 16.22 -38.48
C TRP A 406 -5.36 15.06 -37.44
N ARG A 407 -6.48 14.34 -37.26
CA ARG A 407 -6.56 13.22 -36.31
C ARG A 407 -5.96 11.94 -36.88
N GLU A 408 -6.08 11.71 -38.18
CA GLU A 408 -5.60 10.50 -38.84
C GLU A 408 -4.07 10.45 -38.87
N GLU A 409 -3.42 11.55 -39.25
CA GLU A 409 -1.95 11.69 -39.24
C GLU A 409 -1.34 11.45 -37.85
N ARG A 410 -2.01 11.89 -36.79
CA ARG A 410 -1.54 11.65 -35.41
C ARG A 410 -1.72 10.22 -34.95
N ARG A 411 -2.68 9.49 -35.51
CA ARG A 411 -2.97 8.10 -35.14
C ARG A 411 -1.89 7.17 -35.71
N THR A 412 -1.48 7.37 -36.95
CA THR A 412 -0.42 6.59 -37.61
C THR A 412 0.92 6.76 -36.88
N ALA A 413 1.34 8.00 -36.63
CA ALA A 413 2.58 8.28 -35.88
C ALA A 413 2.60 7.68 -34.47
N TYR A 414 1.44 7.61 -33.78
CA TYR A 414 1.35 6.98 -32.46
C TYR A 414 1.54 5.46 -32.51
N VAL A 415 0.97 4.78 -33.51
CA VAL A 415 1.06 3.32 -33.65
C VAL A 415 2.48 2.86 -33.96
N GLU A 416 3.20 3.59 -34.81
CA GLU A 416 4.60 3.30 -35.14
C GLU A 416 5.50 3.41 -33.90
N GLU A 417 5.33 4.46 -33.10
CA GLU A 417 6.08 4.67 -31.86
C GLU A 417 5.82 3.56 -30.83
N GLN A 418 4.56 3.16 -30.65
CA GLN A 418 4.21 2.06 -29.72
C GLN A 418 4.81 0.72 -30.16
N SER A 419 4.89 0.47 -31.46
CA SER A 419 5.46 -0.78 -32.00
C SER A 419 6.97 -0.86 -31.74
N ARG A 420 7.69 0.26 -31.86
CA ARG A 420 9.13 0.35 -31.52
C ARG A 420 9.38 0.08 -30.04
N LEU A 421 8.60 0.71 -29.15
CA LEU A 421 8.74 0.54 -27.70
C LEU A 421 8.47 -0.90 -27.24
N GLU A 422 7.52 -1.60 -27.86
CA GLU A 422 7.23 -3.00 -27.54
C GLU A 422 8.34 -3.94 -28.03
N GLN A 423 8.92 -3.69 -29.21
CA GLN A 423 10.09 -4.44 -29.70
C GLN A 423 11.30 -4.26 -28.78
N ASP A 424 11.62 -3.02 -28.39
CA ASP A 424 12.71 -2.73 -27.44
C ASP A 424 12.48 -3.44 -26.09
N ARG A 425 11.24 -3.47 -25.61
CA ARG A 425 10.88 -4.17 -24.38
C ARG A 425 11.08 -5.68 -24.48
N GLN A 426 10.66 -6.30 -25.57
CA GLN A 426 10.84 -7.74 -25.80
C GLN A 426 12.33 -8.11 -25.92
N HIS A 427 13.10 -7.30 -26.64
CA HIS A 427 14.55 -7.49 -26.76
C HIS A 427 15.24 -7.40 -25.38
N ARG A 428 14.85 -6.44 -24.52
CA ARG A 428 15.37 -6.34 -23.15
C ARG A 428 15.04 -7.55 -22.29
N ILE A 429 13.79 -8.03 -22.32
CA ILE A 429 13.35 -9.21 -21.54
C ILE A 429 14.12 -10.45 -22.00
N GLN A 430 14.27 -10.65 -23.31
CA GLN A 430 14.98 -11.79 -23.87
C GLN A 430 16.47 -11.75 -23.52
N ALA A 431 17.10 -10.58 -23.61
CA ALA A 431 18.50 -10.39 -23.22
C ALA A 431 18.71 -10.65 -21.72
N GLU A 432 17.81 -10.17 -20.85
CA GLU A 432 17.87 -10.42 -19.40
C GLU A 432 17.72 -11.92 -19.08
N LYS A 433 16.83 -12.63 -19.79
CA LYS A 433 16.65 -14.08 -19.63
C LYS A 433 17.91 -14.85 -20.07
N GLN A 434 18.48 -14.52 -21.22
CA GLN A 434 19.71 -15.15 -21.72
C GLN A 434 20.88 -14.92 -20.77
N MET A 435 21.08 -13.67 -20.32
CA MET A 435 22.11 -13.33 -19.34
C MET A 435 21.93 -14.11 -18.04
N ARG A 436 20.69 -14.24 -17.55
CA ARG A 436 20.38 -15.00 -16.34
C ARG A 436 20.73 -16.48 -16.47
N GLU A 437 20.38 -17.09 -17.60
CA GLU A 437 20.69 -18.49 -17.89
C GLU A 437 22.20 -18.72 -18.00
N GLU A 438 22.92 -17.79 -18.65
CA GLU A 438 24.38 -17.83 -18.76
C GLU A 438 25.08 -17.70 -17.41
N LEU A 439 24.71 -16.72 -16.58
CA LEU A 439 25.27 -16.55 -15.24
C LEU A 439 25.00 -17.76 -14.35
N ARG A 440 23.79 -18.32 -14.42
CA ARG A 440 23.46 -19.55 -13.68
C ARG A 440 24.31 -20.74 -14.16
N ALA A 441 24.52 -20.88 -15.48
CA ALA A 441 25.37 -21.93 -16.03
C ALA A 441 26.83 -21.81 -15.59
N ARG A 442 27.33 -20.60 -15.32
CA ARG A 442 28.67 -20.36 -14.76
C ARG A 442 28.78 -20.67 -13.27
N LEU A 443 27.70 -20.46 -12.49
CA LEU A 443 27.69 -20.70 -11.04
C LEU A 443 27.51 -22.18 -10.68
N LEU A 444 26.70 -22.93 -11.43
CA LEU A 444 26.40 -24.34 -11.12
C LEU A 444 27.66 -25.23 -10.97
N PRO A 445 28.72 -25.11 -11.80
CA PRO A 445 29.94 -25.89 -11.64
C PRO A 445 30.76 -25.57 -10.38
N ILE A 446 30.56 -24.40 -9.77
CA ILE A 446 31.31 -23.95 -8.58
C ILE A 446 30.52 -24.21 -7.30
N PHE A 447 29.24 -24.58 -7.42
CA PHE A 447 28.43 -25.01 -6.30
C PHE A 447 29.16 -26.13 -5.53
N PRO A 448 29.25 -26.05 -4.19
CA PRO A 448 30.01 -27.01 -3.42
C PRO A 448 29.44 -28.42 -3.59
N THR A 449 30.29 -29.36 -4.01
CA THR A 449 29.90 -30.78 -4.16
C THR A 449 29.67 -31.45 -2.81
N TRP A 450 30.31 -30.94 -1.74
CA TRP A 450 30.36 -31.52 -0.39
C TRP A 450 30.93 -32.94 -0.29
N GLU A 451 31.37 -33.49 -1.42
CA GLU A 451 32.10 -34.74 -1.51
C GLU A 451 33.57 -34.51 -1.18
N HIS A 452 34.14 -35.40 -0.38
CA HIS A 452 35.57 -35.44 -0.09
C HIS A 452 35.99 -36.86 0.33
N GLU A 453 37.29 -37.12 0.32
CA GLU A 453 37.85 -38.41 0.71
C GLU A 453 37.44 -38.78 2.15
N GLY A 454 36.96 -40.01 2.35
CA GLY A 454 36.53 -40.52 3.65
C GLY A 454 35.11 -40.13 4.06
N ARG A 455 34.33 -39.49 3.19
CA ARG A 455 32.94 -39.11 3.46
C ARG A 455 32.04 -40.28 3.85
N GLU A 456 32.17 -41.41 3.16
CA GLU A 456 31.46 -42.67 3.45
C GLU A 456 31.82 -43.30 4.81
N ASN A 457 32.97 -42.94 5.37
CA ASN A 457 33.42 -43.39 6.68
C ASN A 457 32.91 -42.48 7.82
N GLN A 458 32.31 -41.33 7.50
CA GLN A 458 31.71 -40.44 8.50
C GLN A 458 30.34 -40.96 8.91
N ARG A 459 30.03 -40.92 10.21
CA ARG A 459 28.74 -41.35 10.74
C ARG A 459 27.97 -40.16 11.31
N VAL A 460 26.72 -39.99 10.89
CA VAL A 460 25.81 -38.97 11.43
C VAL A 460 24.88 -39.62 12.45
N ILE A 461 24.97 -39.20 13.71
CA ILE A 461 24.12 -39.72 14.80
C ILE A 461 23.11 -38.64 15.16
N VAL A 462 21.85 -38.86 14.83
CA VAL A 462 20.77 -37.88 15.01
C VAL A 462 20.02 -38.17 16.30
N HIS A 463 20.23 -37.33 17.31
CA HIS A 463 19.52 -37.39 18.59
C HIS A 463 18.21 -36.59 18.48
N ILE A 464 17.09 -37.31 18.36
CA ILE A 464 15.76 -36.70 18.24
C ILE A 464 14.96 -36.80 19.53
N GLY A 465 14.41 -35.68 19.99
CA GLY A 465 13.53 -35.68 21.15
C GLY A 465 13.08 -34.29 21.58
N PRO A 466 11.99 -34.18 22.39
CA PRO A 466 11.51 -32.90 22.91
C PRO A 466 12.55 -32.23 23.81
N PRO A 467 12.38 -30.95 24.18
CA PRO A 467 13.18 -30.34 25.25
C PRO A 467 13.11 -31.18 26.54
N ASN A 468 14.18 -31.20 27.35
CA ASN A 468 14.28 -31.97 28.59
C ASN A 468 14.17 -33.51 28.40
N SER A 469 14.91 -34.05 27.43
CA SER A 469 14.92 -35.48 27.08
C SER A 469 16.28 -36.17 27.26
N GLY A 470 17.31 -35.49 27.78
CA GLY A 470 18.66 -36.05 27.93
C GLY A 470 19.54 -36.01 26.66
N LYS A 471 18.97 -35.76 25.47
CA LYS A 471 19.69 -35.78 24.19
C LYS A 471 21.04 -35.06 24.13
N THR A 472 21.15 -33.86 24.71
CA THR A 472 22.40 -33.08 24.72
C THR A 472 23.45 -33.67 25.66
N HIS A 473 23.02 -34.31 26.75
CA HIS A 473 23.94 -34.96 27.69
C HIS A 473 24.67 -36.12 27.00
N ASP A 474 23.92 -36.98 26.31
CA ASP A 474 24.47 -38.15 25.63
C ASP A 474 25.46 -37.76 24.52
N ALA A 475 25.14 -36.72 23.75
CA ALA A 475 26.06 -36.19 22.75
C ALA A 475 27.35 -35.62 23.38
N LEU A 476 27.25 -34.89 24.50
CA LEU A 476 28.41 -34.37 25.21
C LEU A 476 29.29 -35.47 25.82
N THR A 477 28.70 -36.57 26.28
CA THR A 477 29.45 -37.75 26.71
C THR A 477 30.25 -38.34 25.56
N ALA A 478 29.63 -38.55 24.40
CA ALA A 478 30.32 -39.04 23.19
C ALA A 478 31.47 -38.11 22.75
N LEU A 479 31.25 -36.78 22.81
CA LEU A 479 32.32 -35.81 22.54
C LEU A 479 33.49 -35.97 23.51
N ALA A 480 33.24 -36.09 24.81
CA ALA A 480 34.31 -36.28 25.80
C ALA A 480 35.10 -37.58 25.56
N GLU A 481 34.42 -38.67 25.19
CA GLU A 481 35.04 -39.96 24.86
C GLU A 481 35.86 -39.94 23.57
N ALA A 482 35.47 -39.13 22.58
CA ALA A 482 36.20 -39.00 21.32
C ALA A 482 37.61 -38.40 21.48
N GLY A 483 37.85 -37.62 22.55
CA GLY A 483 39.16 -37.05 22.90
C GLY A 483 39.55 -35.76 22.18
N SER A 484 38.87 -35.40 21.08
CA SER A 484 38.97 -34.07 20.45
C SER A 484 37.75 -33.75 19.60
N GLY A 485 37.36 -32.49 19.51
CA GLY A 485 36.15 -32.15 18.77
C GLY A 485 35.56 -30.78 19.04
N TRP A 486 34.36 -30.55 18.49
CA TRP A 486 33.66 -29.28 18.57
C TRP A 486 32.23 -29.44 19.07
N TYR A 487 31.79 -28.52 19.91
CA TYR A 487 30.37 -28.31 20.22
C TYR A 487 29.90 -27.01 19.57
N LEU A 488 28.93 -27.11 18.66
CA LEU A 488 28.43 -26.00 17.85
C LEU A 488 27.06 -25.55 18.35
N ALA A 489 27.06 -24.39 19.00
CA ALA A 489 25.89 -23.83 19.64
C ALA A 489 25.15 -22.81 18.75
N PRO A 490 23.81 -22.75 18.79
CA PRO A 490 23.01 -21.69 18.16
C PRO A 490 23.20 -20.31 18.79
N LEU A 491 23.66 -20.26 20.05
CA LEU A 491 23.67 -19.06 20.87
C LEU A 491 24.95 -18.99 21.69
N ARG A 492 25.45 -17.77 21.86
CA ARG A 492 26.62 -17.48 22.71
C ARG A 492 26.46 -18.02 24.13
N LEU A 493 25.27 -17.88 24.72
CA LEU A 493 24.96 -18.40 26.06
C LEU A 493 25.17 -19.91 26.19
N LEU A 494 24.79 -20.67 25.16
CA LEU A 494 24.88 -22.12 25.20
C LEU A 494 26.33 -22.59 24.96
N ALA A 495 27.10 -21.88 24.13
CA ALA A 495 28.53 -22.11 23.99
C ALA A 495 29.26 -21.91 25.34
N PHE A 496 28.92 -20.85 26.08
CA PHE A 496 29.42 -20.63 27.45
C PHE A 496 29.01 -21.73 28.42
N GLU A 497 27.74 -22.16 28.40
CA GLU A 497 27.25 -23.21 29.30
C GLU A 497 28.02 -24.53 29.10
N VAL A 498 28.28 -24.91 27.85
CA VAL A 498 29.05 -26.13 27.54
C VAL A 498 30.53 -25.96 27.85
N PHE A 499 31.12 -24.81 27.54
CA PHE A 499 32.49 -24.49 27.93
C PHE A 499 32.70 -24.62 29.44
N ASP A 500 31.84 -23.99 30.26
CA ASP A 500 31.92 -24.07 31.71
C ASP A 500 31.73 -25.51 32.19
N ARG A 501 30.71 -26.22 31.67
CA ARG A 501 30.40 -27.60 32.06
C ARG A 501 31.56 -28.56 31.78
N LEU A 502 32.17 -28.49 30.59
CA LEU A 502 33.27 -29.38 30.22
C LEU A 502 34.50 -29.11 31.10
N ASN A 503 34.88 -27.84 31.26
CA ASN A 503 36.04 -27.49 32.08
C ASN A 503 35.84 -27.83 33.57
N MET A 504 34.63 -27.62 34.13
CA MET A 504 34.30 -28.04 35.49
C MET A 504 34.36 -29.56 35.68
N ASN A 505 34.08 -30.34 34.63
CA ASN A 505 34.18 -31.80 34.63
C ASN A 505 35.60 -32.31 34.25
N GLY A 506 36.60 -31.42 34.18
CA GLY A 506 37.99 -31.79 33.87
C GLY A 506 38.30 -32.00 32.38
N VAL A 507 37.33 -31.75 31.49
CA VAL A 507 37.51 -31.81 30.03
C VAL A 507 37.95 -30.43 29.54
N ARG A 508 39.23 -30.26 29.24
CA ARG A 508 39.82 -28.98 28.80
C ARG A 508 39.20 -28.53 27.48
N CYS A 509 38.48 -27.41 27.50
CA CYS A 509 37.71 -26.92 26.37
C CYS A 509 37.96 -25.42 26.16
N ASN A 510 38.23 -25.00 24.93
CA ASN A 510 38.29 -23.59 24.53
C ASN A 510 36.88 -23.03 24.31
N LEU A 511 36.70 -21.71 24.47
CA LEU A 511 35.51 -21.00 24.03
C LEU A 511 35.82 -20.15 22.80
N LEU A 512 35.03 -20.28 21.73
CA LEU A 512 35.14 -19.45 20.53
C LEU A 512 33.78 -18.89 20.10
N THR A 513 33.60 -17.58 20.19
CA THR A 513 32.38 -16.88 19.76
C THR A 513 32.74 -15.78 18.76
N GLY A 514 31.75 -15.10 18.19
CA GLY A 514 32.00 -13.99 17.27
C GLY A 514 32.75 -12.82 17.94
N GLU A 515 32.47 -12.57 19.22
CA GLU A 515 32.98 -11.40 19.95
C GLU A 515 34.15 -11.73 20.88
N GLU A 516 34.36 -13.01 21.21
CA GLU A 516 35.27 -13.42 22.27
C GLU A 516 35.90 -14.80 22.04
N TYR A 517 37.18 -14.92 22.38
CA TYR A 517 37.94 -16.16 22.39
C TYR A 517 38.61 -16.35 23.76
N ILE A 518 38.37 -17.49 24.41
CA ILE A 518 38.99 -17.87 25.69
C ILE A 518 39.75 -19.18 25.48
N PRO A 519 41.09 -19.12 25.29
CA PRO A 519 41.92 -20.30 25.17
C PRO A 519 42.15 -20.97 26.54
N VAL A 520 42.14 -22.30 26.57
CA VAL A 520 42.52 -23.13 27.72
C VAL A 520 43.72 -23.97 27.32
N ASP A 521 44.79 -23.92 28.12
CA ASP A 521 46.04 -24.57 27.79
C ASP A 521 45.91 -26.11 27.66
N GLY A 522 46.37 -26.65 26.54
CA GLY A 522 46.23 -28.07 26.19
C GLY A 522 44.81 -28.54 25.89
N ALA A 523 43.84 -27.64 25.65
CA ALA A 523 42.48 -28.02 25.28
C ALA A 523 42.41 -28.61 23.85
N THR A 524 41.80 -29.78 23.73
CA THR A 524 41.52 -30.49 22.46
C THR A 524 40.08 -30.33 22.00
N PHE A 525 39.24 -29.67 22.81
CA PHE A 525 37.84 -29.39 22.54
C PHE A 525 37.61 -27.90 22.36
N THR A 526 36.62 -27.55 21.54
CA THR A 526 36.18 -26.16 21.39
C THR A 526 34.66 -26.08 21.44
N ALA A 527 34.11 -25.33 22.39
CA ALA A 527 32.73 -24.92 22.39
C ALA A 527 32.62 -23.59 21.63
N SER A 528 31.81 -23.55 20.57
CA SER A 528 31.69 -22.36 19.74
C SER A 528 30.27 -22.03 19.32
N THR A 529 30.04 -20.76 18.93
CA THR A 529 28.88 -20.46 18.08
C THR A 529 29.09 -21.12 16.72
N ILE A 530 28.03 -21.65 16.12
CA ILE A 530 28.14 -22.45 14.89
C ILE A 530 28.77 -21.68 13.71
N GLU A 531 28.57 -20.37 13.62
CA GLU A 531 29.16 -19.51 12.58
C GLU A 531 30.69 -19.46 12.62
N MET A 532 31.28 -19.74 13.77
CA MET A 532 32.74 -19.70 13.99
C MET A 532 33.40 -21.05 13.71
N PHE A 533 32.61 -22.08 13.38
CA PHE A 533 33.12 -23.42 13.11
C PHE A 533 34.07 -23.41 11.91
N ASN A 534 35.23 -24.04 12.10
CA ASN A 534 36.18 -24.30 11.02
C ASN A 534 36.14 -25.78 10.65
N ALA A 535 35.43 -26.08 9.56
CA ALA A 535 35.25 -27.43 9.04
C ALA A 535 36.56 -28.17 8.72
N GLN A 536 37.64 -27.45 8.40
CA GLN A 536 38.95 -28.07 8.12
C GLN A 536 39.59 -28.68 9.36
N TYR A 537 39.29 -28.14 10.55
CA TYR A 537 39.84 -28.59 11.84
C TYR A 537 38.75 -29.18 12.73
N SER A 538 37.95 -30.11 12.18
CA SER A 538 36.76 -30.67 12.85
C SER A 538 37.06 -31.58 14.07
N GLY A 539 38.30 -32.05 14.26
CA GLY A 539 38.63 -33.03 15.29
C GLY A 539 38.01 -34.40 15.01
N LYS A 540 37.78 -35.20 16.07
CA LYS A 540 37.21 -36.55 15.95
C LYS A 540 35.69 -36.58 16.04
N CYS A 541 35.09 -35.64 16.77
CA CYS A 541 33.65 -35.55 16.97
C CYS A 541 33.16 -34.10 16.83
N VAL A 542 32.02 -33.90 16.15
CA VAL A 542 31.34 -32.60 16.05
C VAL A 542 29.91 -32.76 16.52
N ILE A 543 29.47 -31.91 17.46
CA ILE A 543 28.07 -31.80 17.87
C ILE A 543 27.47 -30.55 17.23
N ILE A 544 26.36 -30.73 16.50
CA ILE A 544 25.52 -29.67 15.96
C ILE A 544 24.24 -29.61 16.79
N ASP A 545 24.07 -28.55 17.58
CA ASP A 545 22.87 -28.37 18.39
C ASP A 545 21.75 -27.59 17.67
N GLU A 546 20.50 -27.80 18.09
CA GLU A 546 19.28 -27.18 17.58
C GLU A 546 19.14 -27.25 16.03
N ALA A 547 19.21 -28.46 15.48
CA ALA A 547 19.17 -28.74 14.03
C ALA A 547 17.97 -28.14 13.28
N GLN A 548 16.89 -27.77 13.98
CA GLN A 548 15.78 -27.08 13.35
C GLN A 548 16.14 -25.70 12.78
N MET A 549 17.26 -25.12 13.22
CA MET A 549 17.81 -23.89 12.68
C MET A 549 18.32 -24.03 11.24
N LEU A 550 18.43 -25.25 10.67
CA LEU A 550 18.71 -25.46 9.24
C LEU A 550 17.79 -24.65 8.33
N ALA A 551 16.51 -24.51 8.71
CA ALA A 551 15.50 -23.80 7.92
C ALA A 551 15.44 -22.28 8.20
N ASP A 552 16.20 -21.79 9.20
CA ASP A 552 16.21 -20.38 9.59
C ASP A 552 16.65 -19.51 8.41
N PRO A 553 15.84 -18.51 8.00
CA PRO A 553 16.08 -17.78 6.77
C PRO A 553 17.40 -17.01 6.76
N ASP A 554 17.90 -16.52 7.90
CA ASP A 554 19.12 -15.69 7.93
C ASP A 554 20.37 -16.50 8.30
N ARG A 555 20.27 -17.36 9.33
CA ARG A 555 21.42 -18.06 9.92
C ARG A 555 21.56 -19.52 9.52
N GLY A 556 20.53 -20.11 8.89
CA GLY A 556 20.50 -21.55 8.60
C GLY A 556 21.67 -22.07 7.75
N TRP A 557 22.30 -21.19 6.97
CA TRP A 557 23.50 -21.51 6.20
C TRP A 557 24.65 -22.03 7.06
N ALA A 558 24.77 -21.60 8.32
CA ALA A 558 25.84 -22.06 9.20
C ALA A 558 25.64 -23.52 9.64
N TRP A 559 24.37 -23.95 9.83
CA TRP A 559 24.03 -25.35 10.11
C TRP A 559 24.27 -26.24 8.89
N THR A 560 23.85 -25.78 7.71
CA THR A 560 24.11 -26.50 6.47
C THR A 560 25.61 -26.64 6.24
N ARG A 561 26.38 -25.57 6.44
CA ARG A 561 27.83 -25.61 6.35
C ARG A 561 28.45 -26.59 7.35
N ALA A 562 28.04 -26.55 8.62
CA ALA A 562 28.57 -27.44 9.64
C ALA A 562 28.28 -28.91 9.32
N LEU A 563 27.05 -29.24 8.93
CA LEU A 563 26.67 -30.61 8.57
C LEU A 563 27.39 -31.10 7.30
N MET A 564 27.48 -30.24 6.29
CA MET A 564 27.97 -30.64 4.96
C MET A 564 29.48 -30.46 4.77
N GLU A 565 30.17 -29.65 5.56
CA GLU A 565 31.63 -29.45 5.39
C GLU A 565 32.46 -30.12 6.48
N ALA A 566 31.87 -30.49 7.64
CA ALA A 566 32.62 -31.13 8.72
C ALA A 566 33.31 -32.43 8.25
N ARG A 567 34.56 -32.59 8.67
CA ARG A 567 35.43 -33.75 8.35
C ARG A 567 35.62 -34.71 9.52
N ALA A 568 34.86 -34.53 10.60
CA ALA A 568 34.93 -35.42 11.75
C ALA A 568 34.35 -36.81 11.43
N PRO A 569 35.00 -37.91 11.87
CA PRO A 569 34.44 -39.26 11.77
C PRO A 569 33.03 -39.40 12.36
N GLU A 570 32.73 -38.67 13.44
CA GLU A 570 31.42 -38.69 14.10
C GLU A 570 30.80 -37.29 14.14
N ILE A 571 29.56 -37.18 13.66
CA ILE A 571 28.78 -35.95 13.66
C ILE A 571 27.46 -36.19 14.39
N HIS A 572 27.34 -35.65 15.59
CA HIS A 572 26.11 -35.73 16.38
C HIS A 572 25.21 -34.54 16.06
N VAL A 573 23.98 -34.81 15.65
CA VAL A 573 23.00 -33.77 15.31
C VAL A 573 21.86 -33.83 16.32
N ILE A 574 21.65 -32.76 17.09
CA ILE A 574 20.64 -32.67 18.12
C ILE A 574 19.47 -31.83 17.60
N GLY A 575 18.24 -32.36 17.65
CA GLY A 575 17.08 -31.58 17.23
C GLY A 575 15.73 -32.24 17.51
N PRO A 576 14.63 -31.58 17.13
CA PRO A 576 13.30 -32.17 17.17
C PRO A 576 13.10 -33.17 16.02
N LYS A 577 12.11 -34.07 16.16
CA LYS A 577 11.70 -35.03 15.12
C LYS A 577 11.34 -34.36 13.78
N ALA A 578 10.91 -33.10 13.81
CA ALA A 578 10.64 -32.29 12.62
C ALA A 578 11.88 -32.10 11.70
N ALA A 579 13.10 -32.09 12.26
CA ALA A 579 14.34 -31.91 11.51
C ALA A 579 14.91 -33.21 10.91
N LEU A 580 14.46 -34.38 11.41
CA LEU A 580 15.02 -35.68 11.08
C LEU A 580 15.10 -35.93 9.58
N ASN A 581 13.97 -35.78 8.87
CA ASN A 581 13.89 -36.10 7.45
C ASN A 581 14.86 -35.25 6.62
N LEU A 582 14.95 -33.95 6.93
CA LEU A 582 15.84 -33.04 6.23
C LEU A 582 17.31 -33.40 6.46
N VAL A 583 17.71 -33.64 7.71
CA VAL A 583 19.09 -34.05 8.06
C VAL A 583 19.44 -35.36 7.37
N LYS A 584 18.53 -36.34 7.41
CA LYS A 584 18.71 -37.64 6.78
C LYS A 584 18.90 -37.52 5.27
N THR A 585 17.99 -36.81 4.57
CA THR A 585 18.09 -36.60 3.12
C THR A 585 19.37 -35.88 2.73
N MET A 586 19.80 -34.88 3.52
CA MET A 586 21.06 -34.17 3.25
C MET A 586 22.28 -35.08 3.43
N ALA A 587 22.36 -35.84 4.52
CA ALA A 587 23.49 -36.74 4.77
C ALA A 587 23.56 -37.87 3.73
N GLU A 588 22.42 -38.48 3.38
CA GLU A 588 22.32 -39.54 2.36
C GLU A 588 22.69 -39.04 0.96
N SER A 589 22.42 -37.77 0.63
CA SER A 589 22.78 -37.17 -0.67
C SER A 589 24.29 -37.12 -0.93
N VAL A 590 25.11 -37.27 0.11
CA VAL A 590 26.58 -37.30 0.05
C VAL A 590 27.13 -38.59 0.67
N SER A 591 26.33 -39.66 0.66
CA SER A 591 26.73 -41.01 1.09
C SER A 591 27.19 -41.14 2.55
N MET A 592 26.67 -40.31 3.46
CA MET A 592 26.95 -40.42 4.89
C MET A 592 25.92 -41.33 5.58
N PRO A 593 26.31 -42.44 6.24
CA PRO A 593 25.41 -43.26 7.03
C PRO A 593 24.80 -42.48 8.21
N VAL A 594 23.49 -42.67 8.42
CA VAL A 594 22.71 -41.99 9.47
C VAL A 594 22.19 -43.00 10.50
N GLU A 595 22.52 -42.78 11.76
CA GLU A 595 21.98 -43.47 12.92
C GLU A 595 20.96 -42.56 13.64
N ILE A 596 19.85 -43.12 14.11
CA ILE A 596 18.78 -42.35 14.76
C ILE A 596 18.65 -42.82 16.21
N VAL A 597 18.80 -41.88 17.15
CA VAL A 597 18.62 -42.13 18.58
C VAL A 597 17.39 -41.34 19.05
N GLU A 598 16.30 -42.04 19.40
CA GLU A 598 15.08 -41.42 19.91
C GLU A 598 15.15 -41.22 21.44
N HIS A 599 14.84 -40.00 21.88
CA HIS A 599 14.83 -39.60 23.28
C HIS A 599 13.40 -39.25 23.72
N GLN A 600 12.97 -39.82 24.85
CA GLN A 600 11.70 -39.45 25.47
C GLN A 600 11.90 -38.35 26.52
N ARG A 601 10.85 -37.58 26.76
CA ARG A 601 10.88 -36.53 27.78
C ARG A 601 11.03 -37.14 29.17
N LEU A 602 11.92 -36.59 29.99
CA LEU A 602 12.24 -37.13 31.31
C LEU A 602 11.18 -36.79 32.39
N ALA A 603 10.36 -35.77 32.17
CA ALA A 603 9.27 -35.38 33.08
C ALA A 603 8.00 -34.99 32.29
N PRO A 604 6.81 -35.43 32.70
CA PRO A 604 5.56 -35.15 31.98
C PRO A 604 5.17 -33.66 32.04
N ILE A 605 4.50 -33.18 30.98
CA ILE A 605 3.85 -31.85 30.96
C ILE A 605 2.35 -32.04 30.75
N LYS A 606 1.54 -31.29 31.51
CA LYS A 606 0.12 -31.10 31.25
C LYS A 606 -0.20 -29.64 30.89
N VAL A 607 -1.27 -29.42 30.14
CA VAL A 607 -1.84 -28.08 29.94
C VAL A 607 -2.83 -27.80 31.08
N ALA A 608 -2.86 -26.57 31.59
CA ALA A 608 -3.71 -26.18 32.71
C ALA A 608 -5.21 -26.27 32.36
N ASP A 609 -6.04 -26.64 33.34
CA ASP A 609 -7.49 -26.80 33.15
C ASP A 609 -8.24 -25.47 33.08
N TYR A 610 -7.69 -24.41 33.68
CA TYR A 610 -8.29 -23.08 33.75
C TYR A 610 -7.27 -21.96 33.52
N PRO A 611 -7.69 -20.80 32.97
CA PRO A 611 -6.80 -19.66 32.77
C PRO A 611 -6.28 -19.12 34.10
N TRP A 612 -5.02 -18.69 34.12
CA TRP A 612 -4.39 -18.14 35.31
C TRP A 612 -4.52 -16.62 35.36
N SER A 613 -4.71 -16.08 36.56
CA SER A 613 -4.68 -14.63 36.79
C SER A 613 -3.29 -14.18 37.21
N LEU A 614 -2.83 -13.03 36.71
CA LEU A 614 -1.51 -12.45 37.01
C LEU A 614 -1.21 -12.36 38.51
N SER A 615 -2.20 -12.04 39.35
CA SER A 615 -2.04 -11.91 40.81
C SER A 615 -1.86 -13.25 41.53
N LYS A 616 -2.35 -14.35 40.96
CA LYS A 616 -2.31 -15.70 41.54
C LYS A 616 -1.36 -16.65 40.81
N LEU A 617 -0.39 -16.12 40.06
CA LEU A 617 0.61 -16.96 39.41
C LEU A 617 1.41 -17.75 40.45
N PRO A 618 1.55 -19.08 40.28
CA PRO A 618 2.40 -19.92 41.12
C PRO A 618 3.85 -19.43 41.15
N LYS A 619 4.61 -19.82 42.19
CA LYS A 619 6.06 -19.62 42.20
C LYS A 619 6.70 -20.54 41.14
N ARG A 620 7.93 -20.21 40.72
CA ARG A 620 8.67 -20.94 39.67
C ARG A 620 7.94 -20.93 38.32
N THR A 621 7.23 -19.83 38.04
CA THR A 621 6.54 -19.60 36.77
C THR A 621 7.41 -18.79 35.81
N ILE A 622 7.52 -19.25 34.56
CA ILE A 622 7.96 -18.43 33.43
C ILE A 622 6.72 -17.78 32.81
N LEU A 623 6.64 -16.45 32.83
CA LEU A 623 5.60 -15.67 32.17
C LEU A 623 6.09 -15.19 30.81
N VAL A 624 5.48 -15.67 29.73
CA VAL A 624 5.94 -15.45 28.35
C VAL A 624 5.22 -14.25 27.74
N ALA A 625 5.97 -13.26 27.28
CA ALA A 625 5.49 -12.09 26.53
C ALA A 625 6.45 -11.78 25.36
N PHE A 626 5.95 -11.38 24.19
CA PHE A 626 6.78 -11.30 22.97
C PHE A 626 7.31 -9.90 22.64
N SER A 627 7.19 -8.94 23.56
CA SER A 627 7.77 -7.61 23.38
C SER A 627 8.51 -7.13 24.63
N ARG A 628 9.63 -6.45 24.43
CA ARG A 628 10.43 -5.86 25.51
C ARG A 628 9.61 -4.89 26.36
N SER A 629 8.80 -4.05 25.73
CA SER A 629 7.91 -3.11 26.43
C SER A 629 6.92 -3.85 27.34
N MET A 630 6.33 -4.94 26.86
CA MET A 630 5.43 -5.77 27.68
C MET A 630 6.17 -6.46 28.83
N VAL A 631 7.39 -6.96 28.61
CA VAL A 631 8.20 -7.57 29.67
C VAL A 631 8.46 -6.58 30.81
N LEU A 632 8.89 -5.35 30.50
CA LEU A 632 9.14 -4.31 31.50
C LEU A 632 7.86 -3.81 32.18
N GLU A 633 6.74 -3.76 31.45
CA GLU A 633 5.43 -3.43 32.02
C GLU A 633 4.97 -4.51 33.01
N LEU A 634 5.03 -5.79 32.61
CA LEU A 634 4.64 -6.91 33.47
C LEU A 634 5.52 -7.01 34.70
N LYS A 635 6.82 -6.73 34.58
CA LYS A 635 7.74 -6.62 35.72
C LYS A 635 7.22 -5.58 36.71
N THR A 636 6.96 -4.37 36.23
CA THR A 636 6.46 -3.26 37.06
C THR A 636 5.14 -3.62 37.74
N ARG A 637 4.22 -4.29 37.03
CA ARG A 637 2.92 -4.73 37.57
C ARG A 637 3.09 -5.77 38.68
N LEU A 638 3.91 -6.80 38.45
CA LEU A 638 4.17 -7.86 39.43
C LEU A 638 4.93 -7.35 40.67
N GLU A 639 5.88 -6.43 40.49
CA GLU A 639 6.57 -5.77 41.61
C GLU A 639 5.63 -4.90 42.45
N THR A 640 4.66 -4.24 41.80
CA THR A 640 3.60 -3.50 42.51
C THR A 640 2.73 -4.43 43.36
N MET A 641 2.58 -5.68 42.94
CA MET A 641 1.95 -6.77 43.70
C MET A 641 2.90 -7.43 44.71
N ARG A 642 4.07 -6.82 44.99
CA ARG A 642 5.12 -7.31 45.91
C ARG A 642 5.70 -8.68 45.55
N ARG A 643 5.67 -9.07 44.28
CA ARG A 643 6.31 -10.30 43.77
C ARG A 643 7.75 -10.00 43.36
N LYS A 644 8.67 -10.94 43.59
CA LYS A 644 10.07 -10.85 43.13
C LYS A 644 10.19 -11.42 41.72
N VAL A 645 10.75 -10.66 40.79
CA VAL A 645 10.70 -10.98 39.36
C VAL A 645 12.08 -10.87 38.71
N SER A 646 12.45 -11.87 37.92
CA SER A 646 13.56 -11.80 36.95
C SER A 646 13.01 -11.49 35.56
N VAL A 647 13.81 -10.86 34.70
CA VAL A 647 13.44 -10.61 33.30
C VAL A 647 14.47 -11.12 32.32
N VAL A 648 14.00 -11.68 31.20
CA VAL A 648 14.83 -12.21 30.11
C VAL A 648 14.23 -11.84 28.76
N TYR A 649 14.90 -11.00 27.98
CA TYR A 649 14.46 -10.65 26.62
C TYR A 649 15.66 -10.62 25.66
N GLY A 650 15.39 -10.69 24.35
CA GLY A 650 16.42 -10.94 23.32
C GLY A 650 17.56 -9.92 23.26
N SER A 651 17.28 -8.62 23.43
CA SER A 651 18.31 -7.56 23.40
C SER A 651 19.20 -7.52 24.63
N LEU A 652 18.85 -8.26 25.69
CA LEU A 652 19.58 -8.24 26.94
C LEU A 652 20.96 -8.93 26.78
N PRO A 653 22.06 -8.34 27.31
CA PRO A 653 23.38 -8.94 27.19
C PRO A 653 23.42 -10.36 27.78
N PRO A 654 24.18 -11.31 27.19
CA PRO A 654 24.28 -12.69 27.67
C PRO A 654 24.57 -12.80 29.18
N GLU A 655 25.50 -12.00 29.68
CA GLU A 655 25.95 -12.01 31.07
C GLU A 655 24.83 -11.57 32.03
N VAL A 656 23.99 -10.64 31.58
CA VAL A 656 22.81 -10.22 32.34
C VAL A 656 21.71 -11.28 32.28
N ARG A 657 21.45 -11.87 31.10
CA ARG A 657 20.51 -12.99 30.96
C ARG A 657 20.87 -14.15 31.88
N ARG A 658 22.15 -14.51 31.95
CA ARG A 658 22.67 -15.54 32.85
C ARG A 658 22.42 -15.18 34.32
N ARG A 659 22.84 -14.00 34.79
CA ARG A 659 22.60 -13.55 36.18
C ARG A 659 21.11 -13.51 36.55
N GLN A 660 20.23 -13.08 35.64
CA GLN A 660 18.78 -13.07 35.85
C GLN A 660 18.20 -14.48 35.92
N ALA A 661 18.71 -15.39 35.08
CA ALA A 661 18.36 -16.80 35.10
C ALA A 661 18.84 -17.51 36.37
N ASP A 662 20.08 -17.26 36.81
CA ASP A 662 20.64 -17.81 38.04
C ASP A 662 19.82 -17.40 39.26
N ARG A 663 19.41 -16.12 39.35
CA ARG A 663 18.52 -15.64 40.42
C ARG A 663 17.17 -16.35 40.45
N PHE A 664 16.62 -16.69 39.29
CA PHE A 664 15.39 -17.47 39.22
C PHE A 664 15.63 -18.93 39.59
N ALA A 665 16.74 -19.51 39.12
CA ALA A 665 17.11 -20.89 39.39
C ALA A 665 17.40 -21.16 40.88
N GLU A 666 18.07 -20.22 41.54
CA GLU A 666 18.36 -20.24 42.99
C GLU A 666 17.14 -19.90 43.86
N GLY A 667 15.99 -19.55 43.26
CA GLY A 667 14.77 -19.18 44.00
C GLY A 667 14.81 -17.79 44.64
N LYS A 668 15.79 -16.93 44.29
CA LYS A 668 15.84 -15.52 44.73
C LYS A 668 14.67 -14.71 44.14
N THR A 669 14.20 -15.08 42.95
CA THR A 669 12.99 -14.54 42.32
C THR A 669 11.93 -15.63 42.16
N GLU A 670 10.66 -15.23 42.20
CA GLU A 670 9.52 -16.17 42.16
C GLU A 670 9.01 -16.41 40.74
N ILE A 671 9.13 -15.40 39.88
CA ILE A 671 8.62 -15.39 38.51
C ILE A 671 9.73 -14.90 37.58
N CYS A 672 9.88 -15.54 36.42
CA CYS A 672 10.74 -15.07 35.35
C CYS A 672 9.85 -14.60 34.19
N ILE A 673 9.90 -13.32 33.82
CA ILE A 673 9.19 -12.84 32.62
C ILE A 673 10.14 -12.93 31.44
N ALA A 674 9.72 -13.59 30.37
CA ALA A 674 10.57 -13.90 29.25
C ALA A 674 9.94 -13.68 27.89
N THR A 675 10.76 -13.32 26.89
CA THR A 675 10.37 -13.46 25.48
C THR A 675 10.66 -14.88 24.96
N ASP A 676 10.44 -15.09 23.68
CA ASP A 676 10.86 -16.29 22.94
C ASP A 676 12.37 -16.61 23.08
N ALA A 677 13.18 -15.66 23.57
CA ALA A 677 14.57 -15.86 23.94
C ALA A 677 14.78 -16.98 24.98
N VAL A 678 13.75 -17.36 25.76
CA VAL A 678 13.82 -18.52 26.67
C VAL A 678 13.58 -19.87 25.97
N GLY A 679 13.07 -19.83 24.74
CA GLY A 679 12.93 -21.00 23.89
C GLY A 679 14.24 -21.73 23.61
N MET A 680 15.40 -21.05 23.72
CA MET A 680 16.73 -21.60 23.44
C MET A 680 17.78 -21.07 24.44
N GLY A 681 18.70 -21.93 24.92
CA GLY A 681 19.96 -21.47 25.51
C GLY A 681 19.96 -20.90 26.94
N LEU A 682 18.96 -21.20 27.78
CA LEU A 682 19.02 -20.95 29.24
C LEU A 682 18.50 -22.14 30.04
N ASN A 683 19.20 -22.49 31.13
CA ASN A 683 18.74 -23.47 32.10
C ASN A 683 17.86 -22.82 33.18
N LEU A 684 16.54 -22.79 32.94
CA LEU A 684 15.57 -22.28 33.91
C LEU A 684 14.77 -23.44 34.53
N PRO A 685 14.86 -23.69 35.86
CA PRO A 685 14.11 -24.74 36.53
C PRO A 685 12.68 -24.27 36.85
N ALA A 686 11.85 -24.15 35.81
CA ALA A 686 10.47 -23.72 35.93
C ALA A 686 9.51 -24.91 36.05
N ASP A 687 8.56 -24.80 36.98
CA ASP A 687 7.49 -25.78 37.14
C ASP A 687 6.32 -25.42 36.22
N TYR A 688 6.11 -24.12 36.02
CA TYR A 688 5.00 -23.57 35.27
C TYR A 688 5.48 -22.67 34.13
N VAL A 689 4.83 -22.77 32.97
CA VAL A 689 4.99 -21.80 31.86
C VAL A 689 3.63 -21.19 31.56
N CYS A 690 3.52 -19.87 31.62
CA CYS A 690 2.28 -19.14 31.36
C CYS A 690 2.44 -18.25 30.14
N PHE A 691 1.62 -18.42 29.11
CA PHE A 691 1.55 -17.49 27.98
C PHE A 691 0.71 -16.27 28.35
N PHE A 692 1.31 -15.07 28.30
CA PHE A 692 0.58 -13.82 28.48
C PHE A 692 -0.24 -13.46 27.25
N GLU A 693 0.34 -13.66 26.07
CA GLU A 693 -0.26 -13.47 24.75
C GLU A 693 0.06 -14.69 23.86
N VAL A 694 -0.75 -14.93 22.82
CA VAL A 694 -0.61 -16.10 21.91
C VAL A 694 -0.38 -15.69 20.45
N ASP A 695 -0.09 -14.41 20.23
CA ASP A 695 0.33 -13.82 18.97
C ASP A 695 1.62 -13.01 19.19
N LYS A 696 2.42 -12.86 18.14
CA LYS A 696 3.66 -12.09 18.17
C LYS A 696 3.89 -11.33 16.87
N PHE A 697 4.71 -10.28 16.95
CA PHE A 697 5.22 -9.58 15.78
C PHE A 697 6.47 -10.29 15.25
N ASP A 698 6.47 -10.72 14.00
CA ASP A 698 7.59 -11.46 13.39
C ASP A 698 8.57 -10.56 12.59
N GLY A 699 8.46 -9.24 12.75
CA GLY A 699 9.22 -8.25 11.98
C GLY A 699 8.42 -7.70 10.79
N ARG A 700 7.37 -8.38 10.34
CA ARG A 700 6.53 -7.94 9.21
C ARG A 700 5.08 -7.72 9.63
N GLU A 701 4.50 -8.67 10.35
CA GLU A 701 3.11 -8.60 10.81
C GLU A 701 2.92 -9.24 12.19
N ARG A 702 1.78 -8.98 12.84
CA ARG A 702 1.37 -9.74 14.03
C ARG A 702 0.70 -11.03 13.57
N ARG A 703 1.27 -12.17 13.95
CA ARG A 703 0.78 -13.51 13.63
C ARG A 703 0.61 -14.36 14.89
N MET A 704 -0.24 -15.37 14.83
CA MET A 704 -0.36 -16.38 15.89
C MET A 704 0.94 -17.19 16.04
N LEU A 705 1.16 -17.73 17.25
CA LEU A 705 2.26 -18.66 17.49
C LEU A 705 2.08 -19.96 16.70
N THR A 706 3.20 -20.54 16.30
CA THR A 706 3.24 -21.87 15.65
C THR A 706 3.28 -22.99 16.68
N PRO A 707 2.89 -24.23 16.31
CA PRO A 707 3.04 -25.41 17.19
C PRO A 707 4.48 -25.58 17.70
N SER A 708 5.49 -25.37 16.84
CA SER A 708 6.89 -25.47 17.22
C SER A 708 7.28 -24.47 18.32
N GLU A 709 6.85 -23.21 18.19
CA GLU A 709 7.13 -22.16 19.18
C GLU A 709 6.47 -22.47 20.53
N VAL A 710 5.20 -22.90 20.51
CA VAL A 710 4.46 -23.26 21.74
C VAL A 710 5.08 -24.47 22.43
N GLN A 711 5.45 -25.52 21.68
CA GLN A 711 6.08 -26.71 22.25
C GLN A 711 7.50 -26.43 22.76
N GLN A 712 8.27 -25.56 22.09
CA GLN A 712 9.61 -25.20 22.52
C GLN A 712 9.60 -24.37 23.80
N ILE A 713 8.71 -23.38 23.89
CA ILE A 713 8.57 -22.51 25.06
C ILE A 713 7.88 -23.26 26.21
N GLY A 714 6.72 -23.89 25.95
CA GLY A 714 5.98 -24.68 26.93
C GLY A 714 6.78 -25.88 27.44
N GLY A 715 7.61 -26.46 26.57
CA GLY A 715 8.55 -27.54 26.88
C GLY A 715 9.61 -27.19 27.93
N ARG A 716 9.70 -25.92 28.37
CA ARG A 716 10.55 -25.50 29.49
C ARG A 716 9.94 -25.79 30.87
N ALA A 717 8.65 -26.11 30.95
CA ALA A 717 7.98 -26.52 32.19
C ALA A 717 8.42 -27.93 32.61
N GLY A 718 8.67 -28.15 33.91
CA GLY A 718 8.98 -29.46 34.48
C GLY A 718 10.31 -30.01 33.99
N ARG A 719 11.43 -29.52 34.55
CA ARG A 719 12.78 -30.03 34.27
C ARG A 719 13.15 -31.20 35.18
N PHE A 720 13.78 -32.23 34.60
CA PHE A 720 14.22 -33.40 35.34
C PHE A 720 15.28 -33.02 36.38
N GLY A 721 15.17 -33.57 37.58
CA GLY A 721 16.01 -33.22 38.74
C GLY A 721 15.56 -31.99 39.53
N PHE A 722 14.58 -31.21 39.05
CA PHE A 722 14.06 -30.01 39.73
C PHE A 722 12.56 -30.04 40.01
N SER A 723 11.76 -30.71 39.17
CA SER A 723 10.30 -30.78 39.29
C SER A 723 9.79 -32.14 38.84
N GLU A 724 8.79 -32.71 39.53
CA GLU A 724 8.19 -34.02 39.18
C GLU A 724 7.29 -33.97 37.94
N ALA A 725 6.64 -32.82 37.69
CA ALA A 725 5.81 -32.56 36.52
C ALA A 725 5.84 -31.08 36.15
N GLY A 726 5.57 -30.77 34.87
CA GLY A 726 5.41 -29.41 34.37
C GLY A 726 3.97 -29.07 34.00
N GLU A 727 3.59 -27.80 34.11
CA GLU A 727 2.27 -27.34 33.69
C GLU A 727 2.34 -26.08 32.81
N VAL A 728 1.58 -26.07 31.72
CA VAL A 728 1.56 -24.97 30.74
C VAL A 728 0.17 -24.32 30.73
N GLY A 729 0.10 -23.02 31.00
CA GLY A 729 -1.14 -22.26 31.07
C GLY A 729 -1.12 -20.98 30.22
N ALA A 730 -2.23 -20.24 30.27
CA ALA A 730 -2.37 -18.93 29.66
C ALA A 730 -3.24 -18.00 30.51
N MET A 731 -3.17 -16.69 30.24
CA MET A 731 -3.87 -15.67 31.04
C MET A 731 -5.39 -15.59 30.81
N ASP A 732 -5.86 -15.95 29.62
CA ASP A 732 -7.26 -15.89 29.25
C ASP A 732 -7.75 -17.20 28.59
N LYS A 733 -9.07 -17.32 28.42
CA LYS A 733 -9.69 -18.53 27.88
C LYS A 733 -9.30 -18.78 26.41
N PHE A 734 -9.15 -17.71 25.63
CA PHE A 734 -8.78 -17.79 24.22
C PHE A 734 -7.34 -18.31 24.06
N GLY A 735 -6.41 -17.72 24.81
CA GLY A 735 -5.02 -18.12 24.88
C GLY A 735 -4.87 -19.55 25.37
N LEU A 736 -5.60 -19.96 26.41
CA LEU A 736 -5.52 -21.33 26.93
C LEU A 736 -6.01 -22.36 25.89
N THR A 737 -7.13 -22.08 25.24
CA THR A 737 -7.66 -22.95 24.16
C THR A 737 -6.67 -23.03 22.99
N THR A 738 -6.03 -21.91 22.66
CA THR A 738 -5.01 -21.85 21.61
C THR A 738 -3.77 -22.65 21.98
N VAL A 739 -3.25 -22.48 23.20
CA VAL A 739 -2.10 -23.23 23.71
C VAL A 739 -2.41 -24.72 23.73
N LEU A 740 -3.58 -25.15 24.22
CA LEU A 740 -3.99 -26.55 24.24
C LEU A 740 -3.99 -27.16 22.82
N ARG A 741 -4.54 -26.44 21.84
CA ARG A 741 -4.57 -26.87 20.45
C ARG A 741 -3.17 -26.95 19.83
N LEU A 742 -2.36 -25.91 20.01
CA LEU A 742 -1.03 -25.81 19.40
C LEU A 742 0.01 -26.71 20.05
N PHE A 743 -0.06 -26.91 21.38
CA PHE A 743 0.85 -27.79 22.10
C PHE A 743 0.69 -29.25 21.67
N ASN A 744 -0.55 -29.68 21.41
CA ASN A 744 -0.85 -31.04 20.94
C ASN A 744 -0.83 -31.19 19.39
N ALA A 745 -0.65 -30.10 18.65
CA ALA A 745 -0.63 -30.15 17.19
C ALA A 745 0.67 -30.81 16.68
N PRO A 746 0.62 -31.58 15.57
CA PRO A 746 1.82 -32.09 14.94
C PRO A 746 2.70 -30.94 14.43
N VAL A 747 4.00 -31.00 14.70
CA VAL A 747 4.96 -30.02 14.18
C VAL A 747 5.29 -30.38 12.74
N PRO A 748 5.11 -29.46 11.77
CA PRO A 748 5.47 -29.72 10.37
C PRO A 748 6.95 -30.08 10.24
N HIS A 749 7.25 -31.05 9.37
CA HIS A 749 8.63 -31.37 9.02
C HIS A 749 9.31 -30.19 8.33
N LEU A 750 10.61 -30.06 8.56
CA LEU A 750 11.43 -29.11 7.82
C LEU A 750 11.57 -29.60 6.38
N THR A 751 11.39 -28.66 5.45
CA THR A 751 11.36 -28.98 4.03
C THR A 751 12.66 -28.63 3.33
N HIS A 752 13.37 -27.60 3.80
CA HIS A 752 14.59 -27.12 3.15
C HIS A 752 15.56 -26.56 4.20
N ALA A 753 16.86 -26.65 3.91
CA ALA A 753 17.92 -25.95 4.62
C ALA A 753 18.34 -24.67 3.86
N ARG A 754 19.12 -23.79 4.51
CA ARG A 754 19.61 -22.56 3.88
C ARG A 754 21.07 -22.63 3.47
N ILE A 755 21.45 -21.88 2.45
CA ILE A 755 22.84 -21.68 2.02
C ILE A 755 23.15 -20.19 1.88
N ALA A 756 24.42 -19.83 1.93
CA ALA A 756 24.94 -18.47 1.74
C ALA A 756 26.01 -18.47 0.62
N PRO A 757 26.27 -17.32 -0.03
CA PRO A 757 27.21 -17.27 -1.14
C PRO A 757 28.65 -17.50 -0.70
N SER A 758 29.44 -18.18 -1.54
CA SER A 758 30.89 -18.18 -1.45
C SER A 758 31.49 -16.90 -2.07
N VAL A 759 32.77 -16.63 -1.79
CA VAL A 759 33.46 -15.48 -2.40
C VAL A 759 33.61 -15.70 -3.91
N GLU A 760 33.98 -16.92 -4.31
CA GLU A 760 34.16 -17.32 -5.71
C GLU A 760 32.85 -17.17 -6.51
N GLU A 761 31.71 -17.52 -5.93
CA GLU A 761 30.40 -17.31 -6.55
C GLU A 761 30.11 -15.82 -6.79
N LEU A 762 30.45 -14.95 -5.83
CA LEU A 762 30.23 -13.51 -5.95
C LEU A 762 31.22 -12.84 -6.90
N GLU A 763 32.42 -13.40 -7.11
CA GLU A 763 33.40 -12.90 -8.08
C GLU A 763 32.91 -13.05 -9.52
N LEU A 764 32.14 -14.09 -9.81
CA LEU A 764 31.57 -14.34 -11.14
C LEU A 764 30.38 -13.45 -11.50
N LEU A 765 29.79 -12.78 -10.51
CA LEU A 765 28.61 -11.96 -10.70
C LEU A 765 28.98 -10.53 -11.10
N PRO A 766 28.28 -9.93 -12.07
CA PRO A 766 28.52 -8.56 -12.47
C PRO A 766 27.95 -7.56 -11.44
N GLY A 767 28.45 -6.32 -11.50
CA GLY A 767 27.94 -5.21 -10.71
C GLY A 767 28.71 -4.94 -9.41
N THR A 768 28.17 -3.99 -8.64
CA THR A 768 28.64 -3.62 -7.31
C THR A 768 28.46 -4.77 -6.32
N PHE A 769 29.13 -4.70 -5.15
CA PHE A 769 29.02 -5.76 -4.14
C PHE A 769 27.57 -6.02 -3.70
N ALA A 770 26.78 -4.97 -3.51
CA ALA A 770 25.37 -5.08 -3.17
C ALA A 770 24.53 -5.73 -4.28
N GLU A 771 24.82 -5.42 -5.56
CA GLU A 771 24.15 -6.03 -6.72
C GLU A 771 24.52 -7.51 -6.85
N ARG A 772 25.79 -7.88 -6.63
CA ARG A 772 26.24 -9.28 -6.65
C ARG A 772 25.50 -10.13 -5.62
N LEU A 773 25.35 -9.65 -4.38
CA LEU A 773 24.59 -10.33 -3.33
C LEU A 773 23.10 -10.47 -3.69
N GLN A 774 22.49 -9.44 -4.29
CA GLN A 774 21.10 -9.48 -4.75
C GLN A 774 20.91 -10.47 -5.92
N GLU A 775 21.81 -10.42 -6.91
CA GLU A 775 21.76 -11.31 -8.07
C GLU A 775 21.98 -12.77 -7.65
N TRP A 776 22.93 -13.07 -6.75
CA TRP A 776 23.11 -14.42 -6.23
C TRP A 776 21.81 -14.96 -5.59
N ALA A 777 21.17 -14.15 -4.73
CA ALA A 777 19.93 -14.53 -4.08
C ALA A 777 18.76 -14.73 -5.07
N ARG A 778 18.74 -13.96 -6.16
CA ARG A 778 17.74 -14.03 -7.24
C ARG A 778 17.97 -15.20 -8.19
N LEU A 779 19.22 -15.54 -8.49
CA LEU A 779 19.57 -16.63 -9.41
C LEU A 779 19.22 -17.99 -8.83
N GLN A 780 19.35 -18.18 -7.51
CA GLN A 780 19.13 -19.46 -6.82
C GLN A 780 19.84 -20.61 -7.57
N SER A 781 21.15 -20.42 -7.78
CA SER A 781 22.04 -21.32 -8.52
C SER A 781 22.33 -22.62 -7.77
N ILE A 782 21.28 -23.31 -7.34
CA ILE A 782 21.32 -24.60 -6.66
C ILE A 782 21.15 -25.71 -7.71
N PRO A 783 21.96 -26.78 -7.69
CA PRO A 783 21.80 -27.95 -8.57
C PRO A 783 20.40 -28.55 -8.50
N ASP A 784 19.86 -29.00 -9.63
CA ASP A 784 18.44 -29.39 -9.71
C ASP A 784 18.05 -30.53 -8.75
N HIS A 785 18.97 -31.45 -8.44
CA HIS A 785 18.76 -32.53 -7.48
C HIS A 785 18.69 -32.07 -6.02
N LEU A 786 19.25 -30.90 -5.67
CA LEU A 786 19.24 -30.34 -4.30
C LEU A 786 18.20 -29.21 -4.11
N ARG A 787 17.56 -28.74 -5.18
CA ARG A 787 16.59 -27.63 -5.12
C ARG A 787 15.38 -27.90 -4.24
N SER A 788 15.00 -29.16 -4.07
CA SER A 788 13.91 -29.58 -3.19
C SER A 788 14.27 -29.48 -1.71
N VAL A 789 15.57 -29.47 -1.37
CA VAL A 789 16.07 -29.51 0.02
C VAL A 789 16.91 -28.30 0.41
N LEU A 790 17.27 -27.42 -0.53
CA LEU A 790 18.04 -26.20 -0.26
C LEU A 790 17.32 -24.95 -0.76
N LYS A 791 17.51 -23.85 -0.03
CA LYS A 791 17.11 -22.50 -0.42
C LYS A 791 18.20 -21.50 -0.08
N THR A 792 18.24 -20.37 -0.76
CA THR A 792 19.13 -19.27 -0.38
C THR A 792 18.70 -18.66 0.95
N ALA A 793 19.67 -18.25 1.76
CA ALA A 793 19.43 -17.44 2.96
C ALA A 793 18.99 -16.01 2.56
N ASP A 794 18.33 -15.32 3.50
CA ASP A 794 17.93 -13.93 3.38
C ASP A 794 19.18 -13.04 3.44
N MET A 795 19.43 -12.32 2.35
CA MET A 795 20.60 -11.45 2.21
C MET A 795 20.30 -9.99 2.54
N THR A 796 19.08 -9.65 2.99
CA THR A 796 18.62 -8.26 3.12
C THR A 796 19.58 -7.40 3.96
N GLU A 797 19.95 -7.83 5.17
CA GLU A 797 20.86 -7.08 6.04
C GLU A 797 22.26 -6.91 5.43
N ARG A 798 22.80 -7.99 4.84
CA ARG A 798 24.12 -7.98 4.18
C ARG A 798 24.13 -7.04 2.98
N VAL A 799 23.03 -6.99 2.22
CA VAL A 799 22.84 -6.08 1.08
C VAL A 799 22.77 -4.63 1.54
N GLU A 800 22.07 -4.32 2.63
CA GLU A 800 22.04 -2.94 3.16
C GLU A 800 23.42 -2.47 3.60
N LEU A 801 24.19 -3.31 4.30
CA LEU A 801 25.57 -2.98 4.66
C LEU A 801 26.48 -2.85 3.43
N ALA A 802 26.34 -3.74 2.44
CA ALA A 802 27.10 -3.67 1.20
C ALA A 802 26.81 -2.40 0.39
N ARG A 803 25.59 -1.84 0.45
CA ARG A 803 25.24 -0.55 -0.18
C ARG A 803 25.92 0.65 0.48
N MET A 804 26.31 0.52 1.75
CA MET A 804 27.01 1.58 2.47
C MET A 804 28.51 1.65 2.13
N LEU A 805 29.04 0.65 1.42
CA LEU A 805 30.41 0.62 0.89
C LEU A 805 30.42 1.11 -0.56
N GLN A 806 31.40 1.96 -0.88
CA GLN A 806 31.61 2.42 -2.25
C GLN A 806 32.37 1.36 -3.08
N PRO A 807 32.22 1.36 -4.42
CA PRO A 807 32.90 0.38 -5.28
C PRO A 807 34.43 0.36 -5.13
N ASP A 808 35.06 1.53 -4.99
CA ASP A 808 36.50 1.70 -4.76
C ASP A 808 36.93 1.17 -3.40
N GLU A 809 36.10 1.33 -2.36
CA GLU A 809 36.37 0.76 -1.02
C GLU A 809 36.34 -0.78 -1.06
N VAL A 810 35.43 -1.38 -1.84
CA VAL A 810 35.37 -2.84 -2.01
C VAL A 810 36.57 -3.34 -2.82
N GLU A 811 36.99 -2.61 -3.86
CA GLU A 811 38.18 -2.93 -4.65
C GLU A 811 39.45 -2.88 -3.79
N GLN A 812 39.57 -1.87 -2.93
CA GLN A 812 40.69 -1.72 -1.99
C GLN A 812 40.76 -2.88 -0.97
N LEU A 813 39.63 -3.29 -0.40
CA LEU A 813 39.57 -4.39 0.58
C LEU A 813 39.69 -5.77 -0.07
N GLY A 814 39.23 -5.90 -1.31
CA GLY A 814 38.92 -7.19 -1.92
C GLY A 814 37.61 -7.79 -1.38
N LEU A 815 36.97 -8.61 -2.21
CA LEU A 815 35.62 -9.14 -1.94
C LEU A 815 35.55 -10.01 -0.68
N LYS A 816 36.62 -10.78 -0.40
CA LYS A 816 36.71 -11.63 0.79
C LYS A 816 36.63 -10.81 2.09
N MET A 817 37.36 -9.69 2.17
CA MET A 817 37.35 -8.83 3.36
C MET A 817 36.05 -8.02 3.44
N ALA A 818 35.55 -7.53 2.30
CA ALA A 818 34.24 -6.86 2.24
C ALA A 818 33.11 -7.77 2.73
N LEU A 819 33.10 -9.05 2.32
CA LEU A 819 32.12 -10.04 2.78
C LEU A 819 32.21 -10.31 4.29
N LYS A 820 33.43 -10.37 4.85
CA LYS A 820 33.60 -10.45 6.31
C LYS A 820 33.05 -9.22 7.02
N LEU A 821 33.28 -8.03 6.48
CA LEU A 821 32.85 -6.77 7.06
C LEU A 821 31.31 -6.66 7.13
N VAL A 822 30.60 -7.05 6.06
CA VAL A 822 29.12 -7.01 6.01
C VAL A 822 28.45 -8.17 6.76
N ASN A 823 29.21 -9.16 7.22
CA ASN A 823 28.73 -10.21 8.12
C ASN A 823 28.76 -9.81 9.60
N ALA A 824 29.18 -8.56 9.91
CA ALA A 824 29.14 -8.05 11.27
C ALA A 824 27.70 -8.03 11.82
N PRO A 825 27.48 -8.38 13.11
CA PRO A 825 26.16 -8.45 13.71
C PRO A 825 25.63 -7.05 14.01
N THR A 826 25.07 -6.37 13.00
CA THR A 826 24.51 -5.02 13.14
C THR A 826 23.00 -5.03 13.31
N ARG A 827 22.47 -3.95 13.90
CA ARG A 827 21.06 -3.58 13.93
C ARG A 827 20.90 -2.23 13.24
N GLU A 828 19.66 -1.85 12.89
CA GLU A 828 19.38 -0.57 12.22
C GLU A 828 20.05 0.63 12.91
N ASN A 829 20.06 0.69 14.24
CA ASN A 829 20.67 1.76 15.01
C ASN A 829 22.22 1.70 15.07
N THR A 830 22.83 0.53 14.89
CA THR A 830 24.30 0.38 14.92
C THR A 830 24.96 0.48 13.54
N ARG A 831 24.20 0.55 12.44
CA ARG A 831 24.75 0.60 11.07
C ARG A 831 25.66 1.82 10.84
N THR A 832 25.29 2.98 11.37
CA THR A 832 26.09 4.20 11.26
C THR A 832 27.44 4.06 11.97
N TYR A 833 27.46 3.44 13.15
CA TYR A 833 28.70 3.16 13.87
C TYR A 833 29.55 2.11 13.16
N TRP A 834 28.93 1.02 12.67
CA TRP A 834 29.62 0.03 11.83
C TRP A 834 30.30 0.71 10.63
N ARG A 835 29.63 1.66 9.97
CA ARG A 835 30.22 2.39 8.83
C ARG A 835 31.44 3.20 9.26
N ARG A 836 31.40 3.86 10.42
CA ARG A 836 32.56 4.58 10.97
C ARG A 836 33.72 3.63 11.28
N CYS A 837 33.45 2.44 11.81
CA CYS A 837 34.45 1.39 12.01
C CYS A 837 35.02 0.90 10.67
N ALA A 838 34.16 0.66 9.67
CA ALA A 838 34.56 0.26 8.33
C ALA A 838 35.47 1.31 7.66
N THR A 839 35.13 2.60 7.76
CA THR A 839 35.98 3.70 7.27
C THR A 839 37.34 3.70 7.98
N ALA A 840 37.38 3.47 9.30
CA ALA A 840 38.64 3.41 10.02
C ALA A 840 39.51 2.23 9.55
N ILE A 841 38.92 1.05 9.33
CA ILE A 841 39.61 -0.13 8.77
C ILE A 841 40.17 0.15 7.37
N LEU A 842 39.36 0.76 6.50
CA LEU A 842 39.77 1.16 5.14
C LEU A 842 40.96 2.14 5.12
N LEU A 843 41.02 3.03 6.11
CA LEU A 843 42.09 4.02 6.24
C LEU A 843 43.28 3.53 7.06
N ASP A 844 43.28 2.26 7.49
CA ASP A 844 44.24 1.67 8.44
C ASP A 844 44.43 2.54 9.70
N ARG A 845 43.30 3.05 10.22
CA ARG A 845 43.22 3.86 11.44
C ARG A 845 42.56 3.07 12.56
N GLN A 846 42.76 3.56 13.78
CA GLN A 846 42.07 3.03 14.95
C GLN A 846 40.55 3.25 14.81
N MET A 847 39.77 2.18 15.05
CA MET A 847 38.31 2.25 15.08
C MET A 847 37.85 3.15 16.23
N PRO A 848 36.78 3.95 16.03
CA PRO A 848 36.28 4.82 17.08
C PRO A 848 35.75 3.99 18.27
N PRO A 849 35.99 4.40 19.52
CA PRO A 849 35.43 3.71 20.68
C PRO A 849 33.89 3.75 20.65
N PRO A 850 33.21 2.76 21.22
CA PRO A 850 31.75 2.77 21.33
C PRO A 850 31.25 3.99 22.13
N PRO A 851 30.07 4.53 21.81
CA PRO A 851 29.50 5.66 22.54
C PRO A 851 29.24 5.29 24.00
N LEU A 852 29.60 6.19 24.92
CA LEU A 852 29.42 5.97 26.35
C LEU A 852 27.94 6.03 26.74
N PRO A 853 27.42 5.08 27.53
CA PRO A 853 26.07 5.13 28.05
C PRO A 853 25.96 6.11 29.22
N PRO A 854 24.74 6.47 29.65
CA PRO A 854 24.54 7.23 30.88
C PRO A 854 25.21 6.55 32.09
N LEU A 855 25.67 7.37 33.04
CA LEU A 855 26.32 6.88 34.26
C LEU A 855 25.37 6.07 35.14
N GLU A 856 24.10 6.45 35.19
CA GLU A 856 23.04 5.78 35.93
C GLU A 856 21.84 5.52 35.03
N ILE A 857 21.25 4.34 35.12
CA ILE A 857 20.01 3.99 34.43
C ILE A 857 18.83 4.31 35.33
N ARG A 858 18.06 5.35 34.99
CA ARG A 858 16.94 5.84 35.81
C ARG A 858 15.58 5.41 35.26
N ASP A 859 15.45 5.34 33.95
CA ASP A 859 14.23 4.91 33.29
C ASP A 859 14.50 4.03 32.05
N SER A 860 13.44 3.72 31.30
CA SER A 860 13.55 2.85 30.12
C SER A 860 14.42 3.45 29.00
N VAL A 861 14.53 4.77 28.90
CA VAL A 861 15.31 5.43 27.84
C VAL A 861 16.80 5.27 28.13
N ASP A 862 17.23 5.48 29.38
CA ASP A 862 18.62 5.23 29.77
C ASP A 862 19.01 3.77 29.57
N LEU A 863 18.07 2.85 29.84
CA LEU A 863 18.26 1.42 29.59
C LEU A 863 18.43 1.14 28.09
N ASP A 864 17.63 1.77 27.23
CA ASP A 864 17.76 1.66 25.75
C ASP A 864 19.13 2.14 25.28
N LEU A 865 19.56 3.32 25.73
CA LEU A 865 20.87 3.89 25.38
C LEU A 865 22.02 2.99 25.85
N THR A 866 21.88 2.37 27.03
CA THR A 866 22.92 1.45 27.53
C THR A 866 22.95 0.13 26.75
N GLU A 867 21.79 -0.44 26.41
CA GLU A 867 21.68 -1.61 25.52
C GLU A 867 22.29 -1.31 24.13
N GLU A 868 22.09 -0.09 23.63
CA GLU A 868 22.66 0.39 22.38
C GLU A 868 24.18 0.55 22.43
N SER A 869 24.74 1.17 23.49
CA SER A 869 26.20 1.23 23.71
C SER A 869 26.85 -0.16 23.76
N ILE A 870 26.19 -1.14 24.40
CA ILE A 870 26.68 -2.53 24.40
C ILE A 870 26.63 -3.12 22.98
N SER A 871 25.57 -2.86 22.22
CA SER A 871 25.47 -3.34 20.83
C SER A 871 26.58 -2.74 19.94
N HIS A 872 26.93 -1.48 20.16
CA HIS A 872 28.10 -0.85 19.51
C HIS A 872 29.42 -1.51 19.92
N ALA A 873 29.60 -1.81 21.21
CA ALA A 873 30.76 -2.54 21.69
C ALA A 873 30.83 -3.97 21.10
N ASP A 874 29.71 -4.67 20.96
CA ASP A 874 29.65 -5.98 20.31
C ASP A 874 30.13 -5.90 18.85
N VAL A 875 29.72 -4.87 18.08
CA VAL A 875 30.23 -4.63 16.71
C VAL A 875 31.73 -4.36 16.71
N TYR A 876 32.23 -3.52 17.62
CA TYR A 876 33.66 -3.23 17.74
C TYR A 876 34.48 -4.51 18.02
N LEU A 877 34.06 -5.28 19.04
CA LEU A 877 34.73 -6.51 19.44
C LEU A 877 34.67 -7.55 18.34
N TRP A 878 33.52 -7.71 17.68
CA TRP A 878 33.38 -8.65 16.56
C TRP A 878 34.35 -8.33 15.41
N LEU A 879 34.51 -7.03 15.08
CA LEU A 879 35.47 -6.59 14.06
C LEU A 879 36.92 -6.79 14.54
N SER A 880 37.26 -6.41 15.78
CA SER A 880 38.63 -6.52 16.31
C SER A 880 39.14 -7.96 16.39
N GLN A 881 38.26 -8.93 16.61
CA GLN A 881 38.61 -10.36 16.65
C GLN A 881 39.07 -10.91 15.29
N ARG A 882 38.76 -10.23 14.18
CA ARG A 882 39.18 -10.69 12.85
C ARG A 882 40.66 -10.38 12.65
N PRO A 883 41.51 -11.38 12.32
CA PRO A 883 42.93 -11.15 12.10
C PRO A 883 43.22 -10.03 11.12
N GLU A 884 42.36 -9.87 10.10
CA GLU A 884 42.49 -8.85 9.07
C GLU A 884 42.21 -7.41 9.55
N PHE A 885 41.46 -7.24 10.65
CA PHE A 885 41.05 -5.93 11.15
C PHE A 885 41.66 -5.60 12.52
N ARG A 886 42.50 -6.51 13.05
CA ARG A 886 43.06 -6.43 14.40
C ARG A 886 43.87 -5.15 14.64
N ASN A 887 44.58 -4.65 13.63
CA ASN A 887 45.38 -3.42 13.73
C ASN A 887 44.50 -2.19 14.03
N SER A 888 43.26 -2.17 13.53
CA SER A 888 42.31 -1.09 13.81
C SER A 888 41.61 -1.23 15.18
N GLY A 889 41.71 -2.39 15.82
CA GLY A 889 41.04 -2.75 17.07
C GLY A 889 41.93 -2.70 18.33
N MET A 890 42.87 -1.75 18.42
CA MET A 890 43.89 -1.73 19.48
C MET A 890 43.35 -1.57 20.92
N GLU A 891 42.11 -1.13 21.10
CA GLU A 891 41.47 -0.91 22.42
C GLU A 891 40.53 -2.07 22.84
N GLU A 892 40.67 -3.26 22.25
CA GLU A 892 39.82 -4.41 22.54
C GLU A 892 39.65 -4.70 24.04
N GLY A 893 40.74 -4.65 24.82
CA GLY A 893 40.70 -4.89 26.26
C GLY A 893 39.85 -3.86 27.02
N ALA A 894 40.05 -2.57 26.73
CA ALA A 894 39.31 -1.48 27.38
C ALA A 894 37.82 -1.51 27.00
N VAL A 895 37.50 -1.78 25.72
CA VAL A 895 36.12 -1.92 25.26
C VAL A 895 35.43 -3.12 25.92
N ARG A 896 36.13 -4.24 26.09
CA ARG A 896 35.60 -5.43 26.78
C ARG A 896 35.30 -5.14 28.26
N GLU A 897 36.20 -4.45 28.95
CA GLU A 897 36.00 -4.04 30.35
C GLU A 897 34.80 -3.10 30.50
N ALA A 898 34.74 -2.04 29.67
CA ALA A 898 33.63 -1.08 29.65
C ALA A 898 32.29 -1.77 29.35
N ARG A 899 32.25 -2.67 28.37
CA ARG A 899 31.06 -3.48 28.05
C ARG A 899 30.59 -4.33 29.23
N GLY A 900 31.54 -4.91 29.97
CA GLY A 900 31.25 -5.67 31.20
C GLY A 900 30.65 -4.78 32.29
N GLU A 901 31.20 -3.59 32.49
CA GLU A 901 30.69 -2.60 33.43
C GLU A 901 29.26 -2.17 33.07
N TRP A 902 29.01 -1.83 31.80
CA TRP A 902 27.67 -1.44 31.32
C TRP A 902 26.65 -2.56 31.50
N SER A 903 27.06 -3.81 31.25
CA SER A 903 26.23 -4.99 31.54
C SER A 903 25.90 -5.10 33.03
N ALA A 904 26.84 -4.82 33.93
CA ALA A 904 26.59 -4.76 35.37
C ALA A 904 25.63 -3.62 35.76
N ARG A 905 25.71 -2.45 35.10
CA ARG A 905 24.75 -1.35 35.29
C ARG A 905 23.34 -1.75 34.91
N ILE A 906 23.15 -2.42 33.76
CA ILE A 906 21.84 -2.96 33.34
C ILE A 906 21.30 -3.92 34.38
N ASP A 907 22.11 -4.88 34.82
CA ASP A 907 21.70 -5.87 35.81
C ASP A 907 21.27 -5.23 37.14
N ALA A 908 22.02 -4.23 37.62
CA ALA A 908 21.69 -3.47 38.82
C ALA A 908 20.41 -2.64 38.63
N ALA A 909 20.19 -2.07 37.44
CA ALA A 909 18.98 -1.32 37.11
C ALA A 909 17.75 -2.22 37.11
N LEU A 910 17.85 -3.42 36.53
CA LEU A 910 16.75 -4.39 36.48
C LEU A 910 16.34 -4.91 37.88
N LEU A 911 17.24 -4.89 38.86
CA LEU A 911 16.91 -5.18 40.27
C LEU A 911 16.10 -4.05 40.93
N ARG A 912 16.19 -2.83 40.41
CA ARG A 912 15.43 -1.68 40.89
C ARG A 912 14.09 -1.59 40.14
N ARG A 913 13.18 -0.79 40.68
CA ARG A 913 11.93 -0.46 39.99
C ARG A 913 12.22 0.58 38.92
N ILE A 914 12.39 0.13 37.68
CA ILE A 914 12.53 1.02 36.52
C ILE A 914 11.14 1.53 36.15
N GLU A 915 11.02 2.85 35.98
CA GLU A 915 9.78 3.46 35.54
C GLU A 915 9.51 3.13 34.06
N ALA A 916 8.61 2.18 33.79
CA ALA A 916 8.23 1.77 32.43
C ALA A 916 7.26 2.75 31.73
N ALA A 917 6.99 3.92 32.32
CA ALA A 917 6.11 4.92 31.70
C ALA A 917 6.82 5.57 30.52
N ARG A 918 6.25 5.46 29.32
CA ARG A 918 6.78 6.06 28.10
C ARG A 918 6.89 7.58 28.28
N LYS A 919 8.08 8.15 28.13
CA LYS A 919 8.33 9.59 28.20
C LYS A 919 8.62 10.15 26.81
N CYS A 920 8.33 11.43 26.62
CA CYS A 920 8.71 12.14 25.40
C CYS A 920 10.24 12.20 25.32
N ALA A 921 10.80 11.77 24.19
CA ALA A 921 12.25 11.79 23.94
C ALA A 921 12.88 13.19 23.93
N ASN A 922 12.08 14.26 23.83
CA ASN A 922 12.57 15.64 23.75
C ASN A 922 12.39 16.42 25.08
N CYS A 923 11.23 16.35 25.75
CA CYS A 923 11.00 17.07 27.02
C CYS A 923 10.86 16.18 28.27
N GLY A 924 10.93 14.85 28.15
CA GLY A 924 10.77 13.93 29.27
C GLY A 924 9.34 13.83 29.85
N LYS A 925 8.36 14.53 29.28
CA LYS A 925 6.94 14.47 29.71
C LYS A 925 6.40 13.04 29.58
N ARG A 926 5.71 12.54 30.61
CA ARG A 926 5.02 11.24 30.56
C ARG A 926 3.96 11.25 29.46
N LEU A 927 4.00 10.24 28.59
CA LEU A 927 3.05 10.05 27.51
C LEU A 927 1.93 9.09 27.94
N PRO A 928 0.66 9.36 27.54
CA PRO A 928 -0.44 8.42 27.72
C PRO A 928 -0.14 7.07 27.06
N LYS A 929 -0.69 5.98 27.63
CA LYS A 929 -0.44 4.61 27.15
C LYS A 929 -0.83 4.36 25.68
N SER A 930 -1.79 5.13 25.14
CA SER A 930 -2.25 5.06 23.74
C SER A 930 -1.52 6.02 22.80
N HIS A 931 -0.55 6.78 23.29
CA HIS A 931 0.14 7.79 22.49
C HIS A 931 1.06 7.11 21.46
N PRO A 932 0.83 7.29 20.15
CA PRO A 932 1.51 6.50 19.12
C PRO A 932 2.98 6.89 18.94
N TYR A 933 3.33 8.15 19.18
CA TYR A 933 4.66 8.71 18.89
C TYR A 933 5.58 8.76 20.12
N GLY A 934 6.90 8.73 19.89
CA GLY A 934 7.96 8.80 20.93
C GLY A 934 8.28 10.21 21.43
N ILE A 935 7.65 11.22 20.86
CA ILE A 935 7.70 12.62 21.29
C ILE A 935 6.28 13.09 21.59
N CYS A 936 6.08 13.92 22.61
CA CYS A 936 4.79 14.51 22.89
C CYS A 936 4.43 15.50 21.78
N ASP A 937 3.14 15.75 21.63
CA ASP A 937 2.63 16.73 20.68
C ASP A 937 3.35 18.09 20.82
N ASP A 938 3.53 18.58 22.06
CA ASP A 938 4.22 19.85 22.33
C ASP A 938 5.65 19.89 21.76
N CYS A 939 6.42 18.81 21.92
CA CYS A 939 7.79 18.71 21.41
C CYS A 939 7.86 18.50 19.91
N TYR A 940 6.89 17.78 19.34
CA TYR A 940 6.76 17.64 17.89
C TYR A 940 6.46 18.99 17.22
N PHE A 941 5.62 19.82 17.86
CA PHE A 941 5.33 21.15 17.38
C PHE A 941 6.50 22.12 17.60
N ASN A 942 7.24 22.02 18.71
CA ASN A 942 8.41 22.86 18.96
C ASN A 942 9.66 22.49 18.14
N SER A 943 9.88 21.22 17.80
CA SER A 943 11.05 20.79 17.00
C SER A 943 10.99 21.25 15.53
N ARG A 944 9.83 21.69 15.05
CA ARG A 944 9.68 22.32 13.73
C ARG A 944 10.06 23.81 13.70
N TYR A 945 10.27 24.43 14.86
CA TYR A 945 10.53 25.87 14.95
C TYR A 945 11.94 26.24 15.45
N PHE A 946 12.76 25.29 15.92
CA PHE A 946 14.06 25.63 16.54
C PHE A 946 15.30 24.82 16.14
N ASN A 947 15.24 23.89 15.17
CA ASN A 947 16.44 23.32 14.55
C ASN A 947 16.61 23.81 13.11
N GLY A 948 17.09 25.04 12.99
CA GLY A 948 17.88 25.46 11.83
C GLY A 948 19.33 25.57 12.29
N ASP A 949 20.12 24.50 12.15
CA ASP A 949 21.57 24.61 11.99
C ASP A 949 21.80 24.89 10.49
N GLU A 950 22.43 25.97 10.05
CA GLU A 950 23.76 26.49 10.40
C GLU A 950 24.90 25.46 10.24
N ASN A 951 24.90 24.65 9.18
CA ASN A 951 26.11 24.34 8.38
C ASN A 951 25.86 23.28 7.30
N SER A 952 25.44 23.71 6.12
CA SER A 952 25.99 23.20 4.85
C SER A 952 25.46 24.14 3.77
N ASP A 953 26.29 25.09 3.37
CA ASP A 953 26.46 25.52 1.98
C ASP A 953 27.30 26.80 1.98
N ARG A 954 28.59 26.62 2.30
CA ARG A 954 29.64 27.58 2.00
C ARG A 954 30.67 26.89 1.12
N VAL A 955 30.34 26.74 -0.17
CA VAL A 955 31.33 26.60 -1.23
C VAL A 955 30.79 27.37 -2.46
N TRP A 956 31.57 28.37 -2.86
CA TRP A 956 31.46 29.26 -4.04
C TRP A 956 30.49 30.44 -3.98
N ILE A 957 31.04 31.54 -3.45
CA ILE A 957 30.87 32.88 -4.02
C ILE A 957 31.47 32.82 -5.43
N GLU A 958 30.73 33.25 -6.44
CA GLU A 958 31.16 34.30 -7.37
C GLU A 958 30.03 34.65 -8.34
N GLU A 959 29.90 35.96 -8.56
CA GLU A 959 29.06 36.67 -9.52
C GLU A 959 27.64 37.09 -9.10
N ALA A 960 27.46 38.41 -9.08
CA ALA A 960 26.24 39.21 -8.93
C ALA A 960 25.82 39.62 -7.50
N ALA A 961 26.78 40.20 -6.76
CA ALA A 961 26.47 41.40 -5.98
C ALA A 961 26.78 42.60 -6.86
N ASP A 962 25.76 43.29 -7.35
CA ASP A 962 25.78 44.74 -7.57
C ASP A 962 24.34 45.22 -7.76
N GLU A 963 24.06 46.39 -7.17
CA GLU A 963 22.79 47.14 -7.22
C GLU A 963 21.68 46.69 -6.26
N LEU A 964 21.73 47.22 -5.03
CA LEU A 964 20.74 48.19 -4.51
C LEU A 964 20.78 48.24 -2.97
N GLU A 965 21.80 48.92 -2.43
CA GLU A 965 21.61 49.72 -1.23
C GLU A 965 20.82 50.98 -1.62
N ALA A 966 19.71 51.25 -0.92
CA ALA A 966 19.28 52.58 -0.48
C ALA A 966 17.80 52.56 -0.05
N TRP A 967 17.57 53.10 1.14
CA TRP A 967 16.33 53.67 1.70
C TRP A 967 15.60 52.93 2.83
N ASP A 968 16.21 53.10 4.00
CA ASP A 968 15.74 53.93 5.13
C ASP A 968 14.62 53.45 6.06
N ALA A 969 15.00 53.47 7.33
CA ALA A 969 14.22 53.22 8.52
C ALA A 969 13.59 54.53 9.00
N SER A 970 12.27 54.66 8.87
CA SER A 970 11.52 55.71 9.58
C SER A 970 10.02 55.44 9.62
N TYR A 971 9.57 54.32 10.22
CA TYR A 971 8.13 54.18 10.51
C TYR A 971 7.81 53.17 11.63
N PHE A 972 8.52 53.24 12.76
CA PHE A 972 8.10 52.55 13.98
C PHE A 972 8.16 53.49 15.18
N ALA A 973 7.09 54.26 15.39
CA ALA A 973 6.64 54.67 16.73
C ALA A 973 5.20 55.20 16.67
N ALA A 974 4.40 54.80 17.66
CA ALA A 974 3.05 55.27 18.00
C ALA A 974 1.84 54.66 17.26
N LYS A 975 1.31 53.55 17.80
CA LYS A 975 0.03 53.56 18.55
C LYS A 975 -0.29 52.17 19.13
N ALA A 976 -0.54 52.16 20.43
CA ALA A 976 -1.11 51.06 21.19
C ALA A 976 -2.64 51.02 21.03
N ASP A 977 -3.19 49.86 21.41
CA ASP A 977 -4.59 49.47 21.63
C ASP A 977 -5.50 49.22 20.41
N ILE A 978 -5.85 47.94 20.23
CA ILE A 978 -7.19 47.36 19.93
C ILE A 978 -7.05 45.81 19.96
N PRO A 979 -8.07 45.05 20.43
CA PRO A 979 -7.90 43.72 21.00
C PRO A 979 -7.79 42.60 19.97
N ALA A 980 -7.05 41.55 20.31
CA ALA A 980 -7.09 40.27 19.59
C ALA A 980 -8.52 39.72 19.61
N PRO A 981 -9.06 39.31 18.45
CA PRO A 981 -9.23 37.87 18.28
C PRO A 981 -9.21 37.44 16.81
N PHE A 982 -8.08 37.00 16.25
CA PHE A 982 -8.11 36.22 14.99
C PHE A 982 -6.94 35.23 14.96
N ALA A 983 -7.25 33.94 14.94
CA ALA A 983 -6.26 32.86 14.82
C ALA A 983 -5.43 33.06 13.54
N THR A 984 -4.12 33.26 13.71
CA THR A 984 -3.17 33.54 12.63
C THR A 984 -2.82 32.28 11.86
N PHE A 985 -2.93 32.36 10.53
CA PHE A 985 -2.50 31.31 9.62
C PHE A 985 -1.02 31.55 9.23
N ASN A 986 -0.14 30.59 9.52
CA ASN A 986 1.33 30.71 9.43
C ASN A 986 1.91 30.22 8.09
N GLU A 987 1.25 30.45 6.95
CA GLU A 987 1.95 30.30 5.65
C GLU A 987 2.69 31.60 5.32
N THR A 988 3.98 31.61 5.65
CA THR A 988 4.94 32.67 5.26
C THR A 988 5.43 32.47 3.83
N ARG A 989 5.39 31.25 3.30
CA ARG A 989 5.86 30.93 1.95
C ARG A 989 4.83 31.25 0.87
N CYS A 990 5.25 31.99 -0.16
CA CYS A 990 4.44 32.28 -1.33
C CYS A 990 3.92 30.96 -1.94
N PRO A 991 2.61 30.79 -2.13
CA PRO A 991 2.04 29.53 -2.58
C PRO A 991 2.53 29.11 -3.97
N VAL A 992 3.09 30.06 -4.74
CA VAL A 992 3.61 29.85 -6.09
C VAL A 992 5.13 29.68 -6.12
N CYS A 993 5.92 30.69 -5.74
CA CYS A 993 7.40 30.64 -5.82
C CYS A 993 8.09 30.09 -4.56
N LYS A 994 7.32 29.74 -3.51
CA LYS A 994 7.79 29.15 -2.25
C LYS A 994 8.76 30.00 -1.41
N HIS A 995 9.09 31.22 -1.82
CA HIS A 995 9.88 32.18 -1.05
C HIS A 995 9.13 32.67 0.18
N GLU A 996 9.86 32.91 1.26
CA GLU A 996 9.31 33.29 2.56
C GLU A 996 9.12 34.79 2.68
N VAL A 997 7.89 35.23 2.95
CA VAL A 997 7.49 36.63 3.13
C VAL A 997 6.71 36.74 4.44
N THR A 998 7.37 37.32 5.44
CA THR A 998 6.92 37.30 6.84
C THR A 998 5.86 38.36 7.16
N THR A 999 5.75 39.44 6.38
CA THR A 999 4.80 40.54 6.59
C THR A 999 3.54 40.43 5.71
N PRO A 1000 2.32 40.32 6.26
CA PRO A 1000 1.08 40.28 5.48
C PRO A 1000 0.75 41.64 4.83
N GLY A 1001 -0.19 41.65 3.88
CA GLY A 1001 -0.71 42.87 3.25
C GLY A 1001 0.07 43.33 2.02
N LEU A 1002 0.31 44.65 1.89
CA LEU A 1002 0.93 45.26 0.70
C LEU A 1002 2.34 44.70 0.41
N ALA A 1003 3.07 44.24 1.42
CA ALA A 1003 4.39 43.61 1.25
C ALA A 1003 4.32 42.26 0.51
N ARG A 1004 3.37 41.37 0.87
CA ARG A 1004 3.11 40.12 0.13
C ARG A 1004 2.58 40.37 -1.27
N LEU A 1005 1.76 41.39 -1.45
CA LEU A 1005 1.27 41.80 -2.78
C LEU A 1005 2.41 42.29 -3.67
N ALA A 1006 3.30 43.15 -3.17
CA ALA A 1006 4.46 43.66 -3.90
C ALA A 1006 5.44 42.54 -4.28
N HIS A 1007 5.74 41.62 -3.35
CA HIS A 1007 6.55 40.43 -3.65
C HIS A 1007 5.90 39.56 -4.74
N TRP A 1008 4.59 39.34 -4.64
CA TRP A 1008 3.86 38.55 -5.62
C TRP A 1008 3.82 39.21 -7.01
N GLN A 1009 3.59 40.52 -7.08
CA GLN A 1009 3.63 41.31 -8.33
C GLN A 1009 5.02 41.32 -8.96
N LYS A 1010 6.10 41.36 -8.15
CA LYS A 1010 7.49 41.28 -8.64
C LYS A 1010 7.78 39.92 -9.28
N ALA A 1011 7.25 38.84 -8.72
CA ALA A 1011 7.44 37.48 -9.21
C ALA A 1011 6.46 37.07 -10.34
N HIS A 1012 5.31 37.75 -10.49
CA HIS A 1012 4.23 37.36 -11.41
C HIS A 1012 3.59 38.57 -12.11
N ARG A 1013 4.39 39.33 -12.87
CA ARG A 1013 3.98 40.60 -13.52
C ARG A 1013 2.78 40.47 -14.46
N ASP A 1014 2.53 39.30 -15.03
CA ASP A 1014 1.49 39.09 -16.05
C ASP A 1014 0.15 38.57 -15.51
N GLN A 1015 0.06 38.29 -14.20
CA GLN A 1015 -1.13 37.64 -13.63
C GLN A 1015 -2.12 38.66 -13.05
N VAL A 1016 -3.26 38.84 -13.72
CA VAL A 1016 -4.28 39.85 -13.37
C VAL A 1016 -5.35 39.36 -12.39
N SER A 1017 -5.31 38.07 -12.02
CA SER A 1017 -6.32 37.46 -11.14
C SER A 1017 -5.73 36.45 -10.14
N LEU A 1018 -6.27 36.47 -8.92
CA LEU A 1018 -5.82 35.72 -7.75
C LEU A 1018 -6.83 34.65 -7.36
N THR A 1019 -6.34 33.46 -7.00
CA THR A 1019 -7.17 32.41 -6.39
C THR A 1019 -7.47 32.73 -4.92
N VAL A 1020 -8.52 32.12 -4.37
CA VAL A 1020 -8.89 32.25 -2.95
C VAL A 1020 -7.71 31.95 -2.00
N SER A 1021 -6.89 30.95 -2.33
CA SER A 1021 -5.69 30.61 -1.55
C SER A 1021 -4.61 31.70 -1.63
N GLN A 1022 -4.45 32.36 -2.78
CA GLN A 1022 -3.50 33.46 -2.93
C GLN A 1022 -3.98 34.72 -2.20
N VAL A 1023 -5.29 35.01 -2.23
CA VAL A 1023 -5.90 36.12 -1.47
C VAL A 1023 -5.78 35.86 0.04
N ALA A 1024 -6.07 34.65 0.49
CA ALA A 1024 -5.91 34.23 1.88
C ALA A 1024 -4.46 34.39 2.36
N TRP A 1025 -3.49 34.00 1.53
CA TRP A 1025 -2.07 34.20 1.81
C TRP A 1025 -1.66 35.68 1.88
N MET A 1026 -2.12 36.52 0.94
CA MET A 1026 -1.83 37.96 0.95
C MET A 1026 -2.41 38.66 2.18
N LEU A 1027 -3.60 38.25 2.62
CA LEU A 1027 -4.30 38.80 3.79
C LEU A 1027 -3.88 38.16 5.13
N GLY A 1028 -3.06 37.11 5.11
CA GLY A 1028 -2.66 36.37 6.31
C GLY A 1028 -3.80 35.64 7.02
N ARG A 1029 -4.84 35.21 6.28
CA ARG A 1029 -6.03 34.54 6.82
C ARG A 1029 -6.20 33.12 6.30
N ASN A 1030 -7.02 32.32 6.98
CA ASN A 1030 -7.32 30.97 6.50
C ASN A 1030 -8.24 31.03 5.25
N LYS A 1031 -8.18 29.97 4.42
CA LYS A 1031 -8.97 29.90 3.17
C LYS A 1031 -10.49 29.86 3.41
N ALA A 1032 -10.95 29.26 4.50
CA ALA A 1032 -12.36 29.13 4.85
C ALA A 1032 -12.96 30.48 5.31
N ASP A 1033 -12.19 31.33 6.00
CA ASP A 1033 -12.57 32.67 6.44
C ASP A 1033 -12.79 33.57 5.23
N ILE A 1034 -11.83 33.53 4.29
CA ILE A 1034 -11.99 34.21 3.00
C ILE A 1034 -13.19 33.63 2.24
N GLN A 1035 -13.44 32.32 2.24
CA GLN A 1035 -14.63 31.76 1.59
C GLN A 1035 -15.96 32.17 2.24
N ASN A 1036 -16.00 32.31 3.56
CA ASN A 1036 -17.19 32.71 4.32
C ASN A 1036 -17.53 34.19 4.15
N ILE A 1037 -16.51 35.05 4.03
CA ILE A 1037 -16.68 36.47 3.65
C ILE A 1037 -17.37 36.62 2.28
N ILE A 1038 -17.29 35.60 1.40
CA ILE A 1038 -17.70 35.64 -0.02
C ILE A 1038 -19.06 34.97 -0.23
N LYS A 1039 -19.89 34.81 0.80
CA LYS A 1039 -21.28 34.38 0.58
C LYS A 1039 -22.21 35.49 0.05
N PHE A 1040 -21.75 36.76 0.00
CA PHE A 1040 -22.61 37.91 -0.32
C PHE A 1040 -22.19 38.79 -1.52
N ASP A 1041 -21.18 38.41 -2.32
CA ASP A 1041 -20.79 39.21 -3.50
C ASP A 1041 -21.06 38.46 -4.82
N HIS A 1042 -21.89 39.08 -5.69
CA HIS A 1042 -22.33 38.50 -6.95
C HIS A 1042 -21.43 38.94 -8.13
N ARG A 1043 -20.52 38.03 -8.55
CA ARG A 1043 -19.86 37.83 -9.89
C ARG A 1043 -18.36 38.19 -10.03
N PRO A 1044 -17.60 37.60 -11.01
CA PRO A 1044 -17.96 36.54 -11.98
C PRO A 1044 -17.14 35.23 -11.86
N HIS A 1045 -17.74 34.14 -12.37
CA HIS A 1045 -17.12 32.83 -12.54
C HIS A 1045 -16.11 32.77 -13.69
N GLY A 1046 -15.00 32.04 -13.50
CA GLY A 1046 -14.07 31.63 -14.56
C GLY A 1046 -14.20 30.14 -14.90
N PHE A 1047 -13.81 29.77 -16.13
CA PHE A 1047 -13.76 28.39 -16.65
C PHE A 1047 -13.08 27.47 -15.62
N ASN A 1048 -13.77 26.40 -15.19
CA ASN A 1048 -13.44 25.45 -14.10
C ASN A 1048 -14.12 25.69 -12.73
N GLY A 1049 -14.98 26.70 -12.58
CA GLY A 1049 -15.76 26.86 -11.35
C GLY A 1049 -14.95 27.37 -10.15
N THR A 1050 -13.66 27.66 -10.32
CA THR A 1050 -12.82 28.29 -9.30
C THR A 1050 -13.13 29.80 -9.23
N ARG A 1051 -13.36 30.33 -8.03
CA ARG A 1051 -13.55 31.78 -7.81
C ARG A 1051 -12.18 32.49 -7.89
N TYR A 1052 -12.04 33.46 -8.80
CA TYR A 1052 -10.84 34.28 -8.96
C TYR A 1052 -11.16 35.75 -8.67
N TRP A 1053 -10.21 36.47 -8.07
CA TRP A 1053 -10.34 37.88 -7.69
C TRP A 1053 -9.46 38.73 -8.59
N LYS A 1054 -9.93 39.88 -9.06
CA LYS A 1054 -9.06 40.83 -9.76
C LYS A 1054 -8.03 41.37 -8.78
N LEU A 1055 -6.77 41.39 -9.22
CA LEU A 1055 -5.65 41.90 -8.43
C LEU A 1055 -5.91 43.33 -7.92
N SER A 1056 -6.49 44.18 -8.78
CA SER A 1056 -6.85 45.57 -8.45
C SER A 1056 -7.85 45.71 -7.30
N THR A 1057 -8.77 44.75 -7.14
CA THR A 1057 -9.76 44.75 -6.06
C THR A 1057 -9.12 44.43 -4.70
N VAL A 1058 -8.19 43.48 -4.68
CA VAL A 1058 -7.44 43.10 -3.48
C VAL A 1058 -6.45 44.21 -3.09
N GLU A 1059 -5.84 44.86 -4.09
CA GLU A 1059 -4.97 46.02 -3.87
C GLU A 1059 -5.73 47.22 -3.29
N ALA A 1060 -6.92 47.53 -3.80
CA ALA A 1060 -7.78 48.58 -3.25
C ALA A 1060 -8.21 48.29 -1.81
N PHE A 1061 -8.52 47.03 -1.48
CA PHE A 1061 -8.85 46.61 -0.12
C PHE A 1061 -7.68 46.78 0.85
N LEU A 1062 -6.46 46.44 0.42
CA LEU A 1062 -5.23 46.53 1.22
C LEU A 1062 -4.72 47.97 1.43
N ARG A 1063 -5.07 48.92 0.55
CA ARG A 1063 -4.70 50.33 0.67
C ARG A 1063 -5.72 51.17 1.46
N SER A 1064 -6.84 50.59 1.90
CA SER A 1064 -7.86 51.32 2.67
C SER A 1064 -7.42 51.54 4.14
N PRO A 1065 -7.52 52.77 4.68
CA PRO A 1065 -7.04 53.12 6.03
C PRO A 1065 -7.86 52.50 7.16
N THR A 1066 -9.07 51.98 6.88
CA THR A 1066 -9.87 51.18 7.81
C THR A 1066 -10.53 50.02 7.05
N PRO A 1067 -9.95 48.80 7.06
CA PRO A 1067 -10.54 47.66 6.39
C PRO A 1067 -11.68 47.11 7.26
N LYS A 1068 -12.87 47.72 7.19
CA LYS A 1068 -14.09 47.06 7.66
C LYS A 1068 -14.61 46.17 6.54
N LEU A 1069 -14.66 44.87 6.82
CA LEU A 1069 -15.53 43.96 6.05
C LEU A 1069 -16.97 44.45 6.23
N PRO A 1070 -17.79 44.54 5.16
CA PRO A 1070 -19.15 45.03 5.28
C PRO A 1070 -19.94 44.06 6.17
N LEU A 1071 -20.25 44.47 7.40
CA LEU A 1071 -21.34 43.90 8.16
C LEU A 1071 -22.62 44.38 7.48
N LEU A 1072 -23.19 43.56 6.60
CA LEU A 1072 -24.57 43.75 6.16
C LEU A 1072 -25.47 43.37 7.34
N THR A 1073 -26.12 44.36 7.93
CA THR A 1073 -27.26 44.19 8.83
C THR A 1073 -28.32 43.31 8.14
N PRO A 1074 -28.93 42.34 8.86
CA PRO A 1074 -30.03 41.57 8.30
C PRO A 1074 -31.22 42.52 8.01
N PRO A 1075 -31.96 42.34 6.90
CA PRO A 1075 -33.22 43.03 6.73
C PRO A 1075 -34.20 42.56 7.80
N GLU A 1076 -34.94 43.53 8.34
CA GLU A 1076 -36.01 43.38 9.31
C GLU A 1076 -37.02 42.31 8.85
N TRP A 1077 -37.46 41.50 9.79
CA TRP A 1077 -38.59 40.60 9.60
C TRP A 1077 -39.85 41.45 9.45
N SER A 1078 -40.48 41.42 8.28
CA SER A 1078 -41.93 41.62 8.22
C SER A 1078 -42.58 40.26 8.39
N GLU A 1079 -43.30 40.10 9.49
CA GLU A 1079 -44.30 39.07 9.71
C GLU A 1079 -45.23 39.02 8.49
N ASP A 1080 -45.17 37.95 7.70
CA ASP A 1080 -46.37 37.22 7.29
C ASP A 1080 -46.03 35.97 6.49
N THR A 1081 -46.71 34.89 6.87
CA THR A 1081 -46.89 33.59 6.21
C THR A 1081 -45.76 32.55 6.28
N ALA A 1082 -45.96 31.63 7.23
CA ALA A 1082 -45.35 30.32 7.34
C ALA A 1082 -45.95 29.34 6.32
N GLU A 1083 -45.10 28.56 5.66
CA GLU A 1083 -45.18 27.09 5.45
C GLU A 1083 -43.89 26.54 4.84
#